data_AF-A0A7V4B163-F1
#
_entry.id   AF-A0A7V4B163-F1
#
_cell.length_a   1.000
_cell.length_b   1.000
_cell.length_c   1.000
_cell.angle_alpha   90.00
_cell.angle_beta   90.00
_cell.angle_gamma   90.00
#
_symmetry.space_group_name_H-M   'P 1'
#
loop_
_entity.id
_entity.type
_entity.pdbx_description
1 polymer ?
#
loop_
_entity_poly.entity_id
_entity_poly.type
_entity_poly.pdbx_seq_one_letter_code
_entity_poly.pdbx_strand_id
1 'polypeptide(L)'
;SEKLPPIQGWRDLPSLEVKPPAIHRYFVRAKKGALDRFIKKLGLQHLDRGGAEEEFLHQMSVAVNRDYYALLTDKRAFVMSLGRNMCILKIVGYAEDVVRCYMLDDFKAHAWIAHQRYPTRGRLWHPGGAHPFPGMDMALVHNGDFANYHSASEYLWQHGIAPMFLTDTETAALQFDLLSRIYRYPLEYIIEALAPTTEHDFDLLPERKQRVYREIQRHHVHSAPDGPWFFIIARNQPRKQRFQLIGITDTAMLRPQVFALMHTDTVQIGLICSEKQAIDAALQSMAAEDPRFCPVADRYWNARGGSFSDGGSFIFSVDPDPSNPLGSSVTCADKFGNTVTAPQGQSHCDMTVRIRPGADCGVSGAQMRKLLKGDGAALAALAIEKMPSWPFDELRAFCDSVAQAAASSEALAGPALAALTTLVDRRYDTGAKRRASVLRILHDALHAVFLSLPPIQSTAKSAHKLIGWDNRGKLRAPRKGETTLVINAAGFEPELDNRDSRIIVDAYALGWKRFMTFNLVGQRFHGVGLGPETEGVRIDVYDSSGDYLGSGINGLEIHVHGNGQDQLGQIIKRGKLVVHGDVGQTFMYGAKGGEVFVLGNAAGRPLINAVGRPRVVINGACLDYLAESFMAGDPLNGGGFVILNGLACGDDGRFRPLERPYPGSNLFSLASGGAIYIRDPHKTTVEEQLNGGGFFPLTGADWAVMLPMLEENERLFGISVDDLLTVDGKKRRPEMVYRKVAPANLAVLAANKSTDESAAAAE
;
A
#
# COMPACT_ATOMS: atom_id res chain seq x y z
N SER A 1 -17.10 -18.72 33.67
CA SER A 1 -16.13 -17.68 33.28
C SER A 1 -14.76 -18.32 33.26
N GLU A 2 -13.82 -17.69 32.58
CA GLU A 2 -12.44 -18.14 32.50
C GLU A 2 -11.53 -16.95 32.82
N LYS A 3 -10.49 -17.17 33.61
CA LYS A 3 -9.49 -16.16 33.88
C LYS A 3 -8.31 -16.40 32.95
N LEU A 4 -7.95 -15.37 32.18
CA LEU A 4 -6.71 -15.31 31.41
C LEU A 4 -5.77 -14.35 32.17
N PRO A 5 -4.99 -14.85 33.14
CA PRO A 5 -3.97 -14.02 33.76
C PRO A 5 -2.87 -13.73 32.73
N PRO A 6 -2.26 -12.53 32.75
CA PRO A 6 -1.00 -12.34 32.05
C PRO A 6 0.06 -13.29 32.61
N ILE A 7 1.11 -13.59 31.83
CA ILE A 7 2.25 -14.36 32.31
C ILE A 7 2.73 -13.84 33.68
N GLN A 8 3.05 -14.74 34.62
CA GLN A 8 3.44 -14.36 35.99
C GLN A 8 4.68 -13.44 36.03
N GLY A 9 5.48 -13.46 34.96
CA GLY A 9 6.66 -12.61 34.72
C GLY A 9 6.44 -11.47 33.71
N TRP A 10 5.29 -10.78 33.67
CA TRP A 10 5.10 -9.66 32.72
C TRP A 10 6.14 -8.54 32.87
N ARG A 11 6.75 -8.41 34.06
CA ARG A 11 7.88 -7.49 34.30
C ARG A 11 9.18 -7.92 33.61
N ASP A 12 9.24 -9.15 33.14
CA ASP A 12 10.36 -9.69 32.36
C ASP A 12 10.26 -9.25 30.89
N LEU A 13 9.15 -8.63 30.47
CA LEU A 13 9.02 -7.92 29.19
C LEU A 13 9.48 -6.47 29.39
N PRO A 14 10.69 -6.08 28.92
CA PRO A 14 11.30 -4.79 29.26
C PRO A 14 10.52 -3.58 28.73
N SER A 15 9.72 -3.78 27.68
CA SER A 15 8.87 -2.78 27.04
C SER A 15 7.58 -2.45 27.80
N LEU A 16 7.18 -3.28 28.79
CA LEU A 16 5.95 -3.06 29.54
C LEU A 16 6.18 -2.22 30.79
N GLU A 17 5.91 -0.92 30.68
CA GLU A 17 5.95 0.01 31.81
C GLU A 17 4.65 0.01 32.64
N VAL A 18 3.55 -0.50 32.06
CA VAL A 18 2.22 -0.54 32.69
C VAL A 18 1.79 -1.99 32.87
N LYS A 19 1.30 -2.31 34.07
CA LYS A 19 0.79 -3.66 34.37
C LYS A 19 -0.34 -4.04 33.40
N PRO A 20 -0.22 -5.15 32.66
CA PRO A 20 -1.30 -5.66 31.82
C PRO A 20 -2.57 -5.94 32.64
N PRO A 21 -3.76 -5.71 32.06
CA PRO A 21 -5.01 -5.99 32.75
C PRO A 21 -5.17 -7.50 32.97
N ALA A 22 -5.72 -7.89 34.12
CA ALA A 22 -6.17 -9.25 34.34
C ALA A 22 -7.48 -9.47 33.56
N ILE A 23 -7.52 -10.46 32.68
CA ILE A 23 -8.67 -10.66 31.78
C ILE A 23 -9.58 -11.75 32.34
N HIS A 24 -10.86 -11.42 32.44
CA HIS A 24 -11.91 -12.35 32.83
C HIS A 24 -12.91 -12.49 31.68
N ARG A 25 -12.94 -13.67 31.07
CA ARG A 25 -13.87 -14.02 29.98
C ARG A 25 -15.17 -14.57 30.56
N TYR A 26 -16.29 -14.03 30.11
CA TYR A 26 -17.62 -14.48 30.52
C TYR A 26 -18.41 -14.93 29.30
N PHE A 27 -18.70 -16.23 29.21
CA PHE A 27 -19.66 -16.77 28.26
C PHE A 27 -21.05 -16.68 28.90
N VAL A 28 -21.90 -15.81 28.36
CA VAL A 28 -23.17 -15.44 28.99
C VAL A 28 -24.35 -15.53 28.02
N ARG A 29 -25.54 -15.70 28.57
CA ARG A 29 -26.83 -15.56 27.89
C ARG A 29 -27.79 -14.81 28.82
N ALA A 30 -28.61 -13.93 28.27
CA ALA A 30 -29.63 -13.23 29.05
C ALA A 30 -30.66 -14.23 29.59
N LYS A 31 -30.96 -14.15 30.89
CA LYS A 31 -32.02 -14.97 31.50
C LYS A 31 -33.37 -14.60 30.88
N LYS A 32 -34.15 -15.60 30.48
CA LYS A 32 -35.43 -15.43 29.76
C LYS A 32 -36.31 -14.33 30.37
N GLY A 33 -36.61 -14.43 31.67
CA GLY A 33 -37.49 -13.47 32.34
C GLY A 33 -36.88 -12.08 32.54
N ALA A 34 -35.56 -11.94 32.60
CA ALA A 34 -34.92 -10.63 32.64
C ALA A 34 -35.02 -9.92 31.29
N LEU A 35 -34.78 -10.67 30.20
CA LEU A 35 -34.93 -10.18 28.84
C LEU A 35 -36.39 -9.84 28.52
N ASP A 36 -37.37 -10.65 28.94
CA ASP A 36 -38.80 -10.37 28.74
C ASP A 36 -39.23 -9.05 29.41
N ARG A 37 -38.77 -8.81 30.64
CA ARG A 37 -39.01 -7.55 31.34
C ARG A 37 -38.34 -6.37 30.66
N PHE A 38 -37.11 -6.56 30.17
CA PHE A 38 -36.36 -5.53 29.44
C PHE A 38 -37.08 -5.13 28.15
N ILE A 39 -37.47 -6.11 27.33
CA ILE A 39 -38.23 -5.91 26.09
C ILE A 39 -39.51 -5.13 26.37
N LYS A 40 -40.28 -5.55 27.39
CA LYS A 40 -41.52 -4.87 27.77
C LYS A 40 -41.28 -3.45 28.25
N LYS A 41 -40.26 -3.22 29.08
CA LYS A 41 -39.93 -1.91 29.65
C LYS A 41 -39.55 -0.89 28.60
N LEU A 42 -38.77 -1.29 27.58
CA LEU A 42 -38.23 -0.40 26.56
C LEU A 42 -39.02 -0.40 25.24
N GLY A 43 -40.14 -1.14 25.15
CA GLY A 43 -40.94 -1.17 23.93
C GLY A 43 -40.26 -1.87 22.74
N LEU A 44 -39.40 -2.86 23.00
CA LEU A 44 -38.56 -3.51 21.98
C LEU A 44 -39.22 -4.73 21.33
N GLN A 45 -40.56 -4.85 21.38
CA GLN A 45 -41.29 -6.00 20.83
C GLN A 45 -41.18 -6.13 19.30
N HIS A 46 -40.79 -5.04 18.63
CA HIS A 46 -40.54 -5.01 17.19
C HIS A 46 -39.19 -5.65 16.80
N LEU A 47 -38.28 -5.86 17.76
CA LEU A 47 -37.03 -6.59 17.54
C LEU A 47 -37.26 -8.09 17.71
N ASP A 48 -36.53 -8.90 16.93
CA ASP A 48 -36.39 -10.30 17.28
C ASP A 48 -35.68 -10.44 18.65
N ARG A 49 -35.88 -11.59 19.29
CA ARG A 49 -35.35 -11.82 20.64
C ARG A 49 -33.82 -11.73 20.72
N GLY A 50 -33.11 -12.08 19.65
CA GLY A 50 -31.65 -11.98 19.58
C GLY A 50 -31.19 -10.52 19.50
N GLY A 51 -31.89 -9.68 18.74
CA GLY A 51 -31.64 -8.25 18.66
C GLY A 51 -31.92 -7.54 19.98
N ALA A 52 -32.98 -7.94 20.69
CA ALA A 52 -33.25 -7.43 22.03
C ALA A 52 -32.19 -7.90 23.06
N GLU A 53 -31.66 -9.11 22.92
CA GLU A 53 -30.57 -9.61 23.76
C GLU A 53 -29.26 -8.86 23.49
N GLU A 54 -28.96 -8.52 22.23
CA GLU A 54 -27.82 -7.65 21.86
C GLU A 54 -27.95 -6.28 22.55
N GLU A 55 -29.09 -5.61 22.44
CA GLU A 55 -29.33 -4.33 23.11
C GLU A 55 -29.19 -4.46 24.65
N PHE A 56 -29.71 -5.54 25.23
CA PHE A 56 -29.58 -5.82 26.66
C PHE A 56 -28.11 -5.94 27.09
N LEU A 57 -27.30 -6.70 26.35
CA LEU A 57 -25.87 -6.89 26.62
C LEU A 57 -25.07 -5.59 26.39
N HIS A 58 -25.45 -4.81 25.37
CA HIS A 58 -24.83 -3.51 25.11
C HIS A 58 -25.06 -2.54 26.27
N GLN A 59 -26.30 -2.35 26.74
CA GLN A 59 -26.58 -1.49 27.89
C GLN A 59 -25.89 -1.96 29.17
N MET A 60 -25.78 -3.28 29.37
CA MET A 60 -25.00 -3.82 30.49
C MET A 60 -23.51 -3.46 30.39
N SER A 61 -22.93 -3.55 29.18
CA SER A 61 -21.54 -3.15 28.94
C SER A 61 -21.32 -1.67 29.25
N VAL A 62 -22.22 -0.80 28.76
CA VAL A 62 -22.19 0.64 29.02
C VAL A 62 -22.27 0.92 30.52
N ALA A 63 -23.17 0.25 31.25
CA ALA A 63 -23.30 0.44 32.70
C ALA A 63 -22.01 0.02 33.44
N VAL A 64 -21.39 -1.09 33.07
CA VAL A 64 -20.11 -1.53 33.66
C VAL A 64 -19.01 -0.50 33.40
N ASN A 65 -18.85 -0.04 32.16
CA ASN A 65 -17.86 0.97 31.83
C ASN A 65 -18.11 2.29 32.57
N ARG A 66 -19.36 2.73 32.67
CA ARG A 66 -19.70 3.96 33.39
C ARG A 66 -19.35 3.84 34.87
N ASP A 67 -19.83 2.78 35.53
CA ASP A 67 -19.79 2.66 36.99
C ASP A 67 -18.41 2.23 37.52
N TYR A 68 -17.63 1.49 36.73
CA TYR A 68 -16.33 0.93 37.14
C TYR A 68 -15.10 1.51 36.41
N TYR A 69 -15.31 2.32 35.36
CA TYR A 69 -14.24 2.99 34.63
C TYR A 69 -14.41 4.51 34.58
N ALA A 70 -15.50 5.03 33.98
CA ALA A 70 -15.63 6.45 33.69
C ALA A 70 -15.77 7.30 34.95
N LEU A 71 -16.67 6.95 35.87
CA LEU A 71 -17.00 7.74 37.06
C LEU A 71 -15.97 7.64 38.20
N LEU A 72 -15.02 6.70 38.12
CA LEU A 72 -14.03 6.49 39.18
C LEU A 72 -12.71 7.18 38.81
N THR A 73 -12.08 7.84 39.78
CA THR A 73 -10.69 8.30 39.64
C THR A 73 -9.74 7.10 39.55
N ASP A 74 -9.97 6.08 40.38
CA ASP A 74 -9.24 4.81 40.37
C ASP A 74 -9.99 3.77 39.51
N LYS A 75 -9.44 3.48 38.32
CA LYS A 75 -10.09 2.62 37.31
C LYS A 75 -10.11 1.17 37.81
N ARG A 76 -11.30 0.57 37.97
CA ARG A 76 -11.44 -0.78 38.54
C ARG A 76 -11.65 -1.87 37.51
N ALA A 77 -12.53 -1.65 36.54
CA ALA A 77 -12.85 -2.62 35.50
C ALA A 77 -13.47 -1.92 34.29
N PHE A 78 -13.31 -2.52 33.11
CA PHE A 78 -13.97 -2.10 31.88
C PHE A 78 -14.21 -3.31 30.97
N VAL A 79 -15.17 -3.19 30.06
CA VAL A 79 -15.47 -4.19 29.04
C VAL A 79 -14.53 -4.01 27.87
N MET A 80 -13.62 -4.97 27.71
CA MET A 80 -12.61 -4.97 26.64
C MET A 80 -13.15 -5.49 25.30
N SER A 81 -14.05 -6.47 25.33
CA SER A 81 -14.61 -7.14 24.16
C SER A 81 -16.10 -7.41 24.39
N LEU A 82 -16.93 -7.17 23.37
CA LEU A 82 -18.38 -7.38 23.43
C LEU A 82 -18.87 -8.03 22.13
N GLY A 83 -19.26 -9.29 22.21
CA GLY A 83 -19.83 -9.98 21.06
C GLY A 83 -19.75 -11.50 21.17
N ARG A 84 -20.23 -12.17 20.12
CA ARG A 84 -20.23 -13.61 19.97
C ARG A 84 -19.04 -14.02 19.11
N ASN A 85 -18.36 -15.10 19.52
CA ASN A 85 -17.24 -15.69 18.77
C ASN A 85 -16.16 -14.68 18.34
N MET A 86 -15.78 -13.82 19.28
CA MET A 86 -14.70 -12.83 19.10
C MET A 86 -14.04 -12.53 20.44
N CYS A 87 -12.81 -12.02 20.40
CA CYS A 87 -12.06 -11.59 21.57
C CYS A 87 -11.18 -10.38 21.19
N ILE A 88 -11.09 -9.40 22.08
CA ILE A 88 -10.17 -8.27 21.97
C ILE A 88 -9.22 -8.37 23.17
N LEU A 89 -7.92 -8.27 22.91
CA LEU A 89 -6.86 -8.26 23.91
C LEU A 89 -6.00 -7.03 23.66
N LYS A 90 -5.75 -6.22 24.69
CA LYS A 90 -4.99 -4.96 24.55
C LYS A 90 -4.21 -4.60 25.81
N ILE A 91 -3.02 -4.02 25.61
CA ILE A 91 -2.11 -3.57 26.66
C ILE A 91 -1.54 -2.19 26.30
N VAL A 92 -0.72 -1.63 27.19
CA VAL A 92 0.15 -0.47 26.89
C VAL A 92 1.56 -1.01 26.71
N GLY A 93 2.01 -1.14 25.45
CA GLY A 93 3.26 -1.79 25.05
C GLY A 93 3.34 -1.92 23.53
N TYR A 94 4.26 -2.74 23.03
CA TYR A 94 4.31 -3.09 21.62
C TYR A 94 3.33 -4.22 21.29
N ALA A 95 2.99 -4.41 20.01
CA ALA A 95 2.00 -5.38 19.57
C ALA A 95 2.44 -6.82 19.90
N GLU A 96 3.74 -7.11 19.76
CA GLU A 96 4.38 -8.38 20.07
C GLU A 96 4.27 -8.72 21.56
N ASP A 97 4.23 -7.71 22.43
CA ASP A 97 4.05 -7.90 23.85
C ASP A 97 2.64 -8.43 24.18
N VAL A 98 1.62 -8.10 23.39
CA VAL A 98 0.27 -8.68 23.55
C VAL A 98 0.31 -10.18 23.27
N VAL A 99 0.98 -10.58 22.19
CA VAL A 99 1.15 -11.98 21.79
C VAL A 99 1.85 -12.77 22.90
N ARG A 100 2.98 -12.26 23.40
CA ARG A 100 3.76 -12.90 24.47
C ARG A 100 3.01 -12.91 25.81
N CYS A 101 2.41 -11.79 26.20
CA CYS A 101 1.75 -11.63 27.49
C CYS A 101 0.52 -12.53 27.64
N TYR A 102 -0.19 -12.81 26.54
CA TYR A 102 -1.39 -13.64 26.52
C TYR A 102 -1.22 -14.96 25.76
N MET A 103 0.02 -15.36 25.44
CA MET A 103 0.39 -16.63 24.80
C MET A 103 -0.42 -16.93 23.54
N LEU A 104 -0.40 -16.01 22.58
CA LEU A 104 -1.22 -16.09 21.36
C LEU A 104 -0.52 -16.82 20.20
N ASP A 105 0.69 -17.35 20.40
CA ASP A 105 1.51 -17.96 19.34
C ASP A 105 0.78 -19.10 18.61
N ASP A 106 0.02 -19.94 19.35
CA ASP A 106 -0.76 -21.05 18.79
C ASP A 106 -2.26 -20.72 18.61
N PHE A 107 -2.66 -19.46 18.81
CA PHE A 107 -4.07 -19.07 18.72
C PHE A 107 -4.53 -19.02 17.26
N LYS A 108 -5.72 -19.56 16.97
CA LYS A 108 -6.26 -19.62 15.60
C LYS A 108 -7.54 -18.82 15.48
N ALA A 109 -7.64 -18.04 14.42
CA ALA A 109 -8.85 -17.29 14.06
C ALA A 109 -9.01 -17.19 12.54
N HIS A 110 -10.26 -17.04 12.09
CA HIS A 110 -10.58 -16.80 10.69
C HIS A 110 -10.41 -15.33 10.28
N ALA A 111 -10.43 -14.42 11.25
CA ALA A 111 -10.22 -12.99 11.06
C ALA A 111 -9.35 -12.47 12.20
N TRP A 112 -8.29 -11.74 11.83
CA TRP A 112 -7.38 -11.08 12.74
C TRP A 112 -7.42 -9.57 12.54
N ILE A 113 -7.25 -8.84 13.64
CA ILE A 113 -7.10 -7.39 13.63
C ILE A 113 -6.09 -7.01 14.70
N ALA A 114 -5.12 -6.17 14.32
CA ALA A 114 -4.05 -5.71 15.19
C ALA A 114 -3.82 -4.21 14.95
N HIS A 115 -3.31 -3.52 15.96
CA HIS A 115 -3.02 -2.10 15.86
C HIS A 115 -1.99 -1.67 16.91
N GLN A 116 -0.94 -0.98 16.47
CA GLN A 116 0.00 -0.27 17.33
C GLN A 116 -0.35 1.22 17.31
N ARG A 117 -0.67 1.80 18.47
CA ARG A 117 -1.06 3.22 18.59
C ARG A 117 0.11 4.09 19.01
N TYR A 118 0.38 5.16 18.28
CA TYR A 118 1.27 6.24 18.72
C TYR A 118 0.44 7.44 19.24
N PRO A 119 0.44 7.73 20.55
CA PRO A 119 -0.35 8.83 21.10
C PRO A 119 0.31 10.19 20.79
N THR A 120 -0.35 11.04 20.00
CA THR A 120 0.13 12.40 19.69
C THR A 120 -0.18 13.42 20.78
N ARG A 121 -1.14 13.12 21.67
CA ARG A 121 -1.53 13.97 22.81
C ARG A 121 -1.40 13.22 24.14
N GLY A 122 -0.27 13.42 24.81
CA GLY A 122 0.00 12.86 26.13
C GLY A 122 0.39 11.38 26.14
N ARG A 123 0.75 10.88 27.32
CA ARG A 123 1.17 9.49 27.51
C ARG A 123 -0.04 8.57 27.67
N LEU A 124 -0.11 7.50 26.88
CA LEU A 124 -1.06 6.43 27.17
C LEU A 124 -0.64 5.71 28.45
N TRP A 125 -1.48 5.77 29.47
CA TRP A 125 -1.17 5.25 30.81
C TRP A 125 -2.09 4.10 31.23
N HIS A 126 -3.15 3.80 30.47
CA HIS A 126 -4.11 2.74 30.79
C HIS A 126 -4.54 1.96 29.54
N PRO A 127 -4.63 0.60 29.61
CA PRO A 127 -5.06 -0.26 28.49
C PRO A 127 -6.45 0.08 27.91
N GLY A 128 -7.31 0.73 28.68
CA GLY A 128 -8.63 1.20 28.24
C GLY A 128 -8.57 2.09 26.99
N GLY A 129 -7.53 2.92 26.86
CA GLY A 129 -7.30 3.79 25.70
C GLY A 129 -6.47 3.15 24.57
N ALA A 130 -6.07 1.89 24.70
CA ALA A 130 -5.46 1.13 23.60
C ALA A 130 -6.53 0.63 22.62
N HIS A 131 -6.14 0.34 21.38
CA HIS A 131 -7.01 -0.20 20.34
C HIS A 131 -6.79 -1.71 20.23
N PRO A 132 -7.73 -2.50 19.68
CA PRO A 132 -9.04 -2.13 19.11
C PRO A 132 -10.11 -1.68 20.11
N PHE A 133 -11.16 -1.02 19.61
CA PHE A 133 -12.39 -0.70 20.36
C PHE A 133 -13.59 -1.56 19.89
N PRO A 134 -14.43 -2.04 20.83
CA PRO A 134 -15.57 -2.88 20.48
C PRO A 134 -16.82 -2.06 20.09
N GLY A 135 -17.54 -2.56 19.09
CA GLY A 135 -19.01 -2.43 18.96
C GLY A 135 -19.65 -3.80 19.23
N MET A 136 -20.98 -3.94 19.14
CA MET A 136 -21.58 -5.29 19.25
C MET A 136 -21.11 -6.18 18.08
N ASP A 137 -20.52 -7.33 18.40
CA ASP A 137 -20.03 -8.30 17.41
C ASP A 137 -18.97 -7.73 16.45
N MET A 138 -18.23 -6.68 16.86
CA MET A 138 -17.15 -6.09 16.04
C MET A 138 -16.01 -5.48 16.85
N ALA A 139 -14.84 -5.36 16.23
CA ALA A 139 -13.68 -4.62 16.70
C ALA A 139 -13.22 -3.64 15.62
N LEU A 140 -13.00 -2.38 15.99
CA LEU A 140 -12.52 -1.32 15.10
C LEU A 140 -11.15 -0.83 15.55
N VAL A 141 -10.25 -0.66 14.58
CA VAL A 141 -9.00 0.09 14.74
C VAL A 141 -9.03 1.28 13.78
N HIS A 142 -8.35 2.34 14.20
CA HIS A 142 -8.29 3.61 13.51
C HIS A 142 -6.83 4.06 13.48
N ASN A 143 -6.29 4.19 12.28
CA ASN A 143 -5.02 4.90 12.05
C ASN A 143 -5.37 6.34 11.67
N GLY A 144 -5.20 7.28 12.60
CA GLY A 144 -5.64 8.65 12.36
C GLY A 144 -5.86 9.52 13.59
N ASP A 145 -6.43 10.70 13.33
CA ASP A 145 -6.91 11.66 14.34
C ASP A 145 -8.12 12.42 13.78
N PHE A 146 -9.24 12.43 14.49
CA PHE A 146 -10.44 13.17 14.04
C PHE A 146 -10.26 14.67 14.23
N ALA A 147 -10.34 15.43 13.14
CA ALA A 147 -10.40 16.89 13.19
C ALA A 147 -11.71 17.39 13.84
N ASN A 148 -12.79 16.61 13.73
CA ASN A 148 -14.14 16.95 14.20
C ASN A 148 -14.62 16.11 15.40
N TYR A 149 -13.70 15.59 16.23
CA TYR A 149 -14.00 14.72 17.39
C TYR A 149 -15.16 15.21 18.26
N HIS A 150 -15.19 16.51 18.58
CA HIS A 150 -16.24 17.09 19.44
C HIS A 150 -17.63 17.01 18.78
N SER A 151 -17.74 17.36 17.49
CA SER A 151 -19.01 17.28 16.74
C SER A 151 -19.52 15.85 16.65
N ALA A 152 -18.63 14.90 16.34
CA ALA A 152 -18.98 13.48 16.30
C ALA A 152 -19.44 12.95 17.68
N SER A 153 -18.82 13.41 18.77
CA SER A 153 -19.21 13.05 20.14
C SER A 153 -20.57 13.64 20.53
N GLU A 154 -20.82 14.91 20.22
CA GLU A 154 -22.12 15.57 20.45
C GLU A 154 -23.25 14.86 19.70
N TYR A 155 -23.00 14.44 18.46
CA TYR A 155 -23.96 13.65 17.70
C TYR A 155 -24.31 12.33 18.41
N LEU A 156 -23.32 11.62 18.96
CA LEU A 156 -23.60 10.42 19.76
C LEU A 156 -24.38 10.75 21.04
N TRP A 157 -24.06 11.86 21.72
CA TRP A 157 -24.77 12.29 22.93
C TRP A 157 -26.24 12.61 22.66
N GLN A 158 -26.57 13.21 21.52
CA GLN A 158 -27.96 13.43 21.08
C GLN A 158 -28.72 12.11 20.90
N HIS A 159 -28.01 11.01 20.64
CA HIS A 159 -28.55 9.66 20.54
C HIS A 159 -28.46 8.87 21.86
N GLY A 160 -28.09 9.52 22.97
CA GLY A 160 -27.97 8.90 24.29
C GLY A 160 -26.73 8.01 24.44
N ILE A 161 -25.74 8.15 23.56
CA ILE A 161 -24.50 7.37 23.56
C ILE A 161 -23.34 8.29 23.96
N ALA A 162 -22.61 7.95 25.01
CA ALA A 162 -21.49 8.75 25.49
C ALA A 162 -20.15 7.99 25.37
N PRO A 163 -19.17 8.51 24.62
CA PRO A 163 -17.80 8.01 24.67
C PRO A 163 -17.22 8.14 26.09
N MET A 164 -16.56 7.10 26.60
CA MET A 164 -16.06 7.01 27.98
C MET A 164 -14.54 6.84 28.10
N PHE A 165 -13.86 6.48 27.02
CA PHE A 165 -12.41 6.28 26.96
C PHE A 165 -11.67 7.46 26.32
N LEU A 166 -12.41 8.50 25.88
CA LEU A 166 -11.88 9.76 25.36
C LEU A 166 -10.95 9.57 24.15
N THR A 167 -11.35 8.66 23.25
CA THR A 167 -10.69 8.45 21.97
C THR A 167 -11.69 8.66 20.83
N ASP A 168 -11.18 9.18 19.72
CA ASP A 168 -11.89 9.23 18.44
C ASP A 168 -12.26 7.84 17.92
N THR A 169 -11.44 6.84 18.25
CA THR A 169 -11.61 5.45 17.81
C THR A 169 -12.79 4.78 18.50
N GLU A 170 -13.01 5.08 19.78
CA GLU A 170 -14.24 4.69 20.47
C GLU A 170 -15.45 5.36 19.81
N THR A 171 -15.33 6.65 19.48
CA THR A 171 -16.40 7.42 18.82
C THR A 171 -16.76 6.78 17.47
N ALA A 172 -15.77 6.40 16.67
CA ALA A 172 -15.96 5.68 15.41
C ALA A 172 -16.66 4.31 15.61
N ALA A 173 -16.21 3.52 16.60
CA ALA A 173 -16.80 2.22 16.89
C ALA A 173 -18.26 2.33 17.34
N LEU A 174 -18.57 3.32 18.18
CA LEU A 174 -19.93 3.61 18.65
C LEU A 174 -20.82 4.13 17.52
N GLN A 175 -20.30 4.97 16.63
CA GLN A 175 -21.04 5.46 15.47
C GLN A 175 -21.35 4.32 14.49
N PHE A 176 -20.39 3.44 14.19
CA PHE A 176 -20.64 2.27 13.37
C PHE A 176 -21.69 1.34 14.02
N ASP A 177 -21.59 1.09 15.33
CA ASP A 177 -22.58 0.29 16.08
C ASP A 177 -23.98 0.92 16.04
N LEU A 178 -24.10 2.24 16.21
CA LEU A 178 -25.36 2.98 16.08
C LEU A 178 -26.00 2.77 14.69
N LEU A 179 -25.22 3.02 13.63
CA LEU A 179 -25.70 2.91 12.25
C LEU A 179 -26.05 1.45 11.86
N SER A 180 -25.28 0.49 12.37
CA SER A 180 -25.46 -0.94 12.08
C SER A 180 -26.60 -1.58 12.88
N ARG A 181 -26.63 -1.38 14.21
CA ARG A 181 -27.49 -2.14 15.12
C ARG A 181 -28.82 -1.45 15.40
N ILE A 182 -28.79 -0.14 15.60
CA ILE A 182 -29.98 0.65 15.92
C ILE A 182 -30.69 1.07 14.63
N TYR A 183 -29.96 1.69 13.70
CA TYR A 183 -30.54 2.19 12.44
C TYR A 183 -30.72 1.09 11.40
N ARG A 184 -29.96 -0.01 11.52
CA ARG A 184 -30.04 -1.20 10.65
C ARG A 184 -29.79 -0.87 9.18
N TYR A 185 -28.91 0.09 8.93
CA TYR A 185 -28.52 0.44 7.58
C TYR A 185 -27.78 -0.71 6.88
N PRO A 186 -28.01 -0.93 5.57
CA PRO A 186 -27.11 -1.71 4.75
C PRO A 186 -25.68 -1.18 4.87
N LEU A 187 -24.69 -2.07 4.78
CA LEU A 187 -23.28 -1.69 4.97
C LEU A 187 -22.84 -0.55 4.01
N GLU A 188 -23.33 -0.56 2.76
CA GLU A 188 -23.11 0.53 1.81
C GLU A 188 -23.48 1.90 2.40
N TYR A 189 -24.61 1.99 3.09
CA TYR A 189 -25.13 3.24 3.64
C TYR A 189 -24.44 3.63 4.94
N ILE A 190 -23.94 2.65 5.71
CA ILE A 190 -23.05 2.90 6.84
C ILE A 190 -21.74 3.52 6.33
N ILE A 191 -21.16 2.93 5.28
CA ILE A 191 -19.94 3.46 4.66
C ILE A 191 -20.20 4.87 4.10
N GLU A 192 -21.33 5.10 3.44
CA GLU A 192 -21.71 6.45 2.96
C GLU A 192 -21.86 7.47 4.09
N ALA A 193 -22.41 7.07 5.24
CA ALA A 193 -22.55 7.96 6.39
C ALA A 193 -21.21 8.32 7.04
N LEU A 194 -20.18 7.47 6.90
CA LEU A 194 -18.85 7.68 7.47
C LEU A 194 -17.87 8.33 6.48
N ALA A 195 -17.83 7.83 5.24
CA ALA A 195 -17.02 8.32 4.12
C ALA A 195 -17.95 8.72 2.97
N PRO A 196 -18.52 9.93 3.02
CA PRO A 196 -19.49 10.39 2.03
C PRO A 196 -18.88 10.53 0.64
N THR A 197 -19.61 10.15 -0.38
CA THR A 197 -19.25 10.42 -1.78
C THR A 197 -19.64 11.85 -2.14
N THR A 198 -18.68 12.69 -2.54
CA THR A 198 -18.87 14.15 -2.69
C THR A 198 -18.55 14.66 -4.09
N GLU A 199 -18.98 15.89 -4.40
CA GLU A 199 -18.58 16.64 -5.60
C GLU A 199 -18.74 15.84 -6.92
N HIS A 200 -17.72 15.86 -7.78
CA HIS A 200 -17.74 15.19 -9.08
C HIS A 200 -18.08 13.70 -8.98
N ASP A 201 -17.60 13.01 -7.93
CA ASP A 201 -17.92 11.61 -7.69
C ASP A 201 -19.41 11.38 -7.46
N PHE A 202 -20.03 12.27 -6.69
CA PHE A 202 -21.46 12.18 -6.43
C PHE A 202 -22.27 12.33 -7.72
N ASP A 203 -21.87 13.24 -8.60
CA ASP A 203 -22.54 13.47 -9.88
C ASP A 203 -22.42 12.28 -10.85
N LEU A 204 -21.37 11.47 -10.72
CA LEU A 204 -21.17 10.26 -11.51
C LEU A 204 -21.96 9.05 -11.00
N LEU A 205 -22.53 9.12 -9.80
CA LEU A 205 -23.37 8.04 -9.29
C LEU A 205 -24.71 7.97 -10.05
N PRO A 206 -25.32 6.78 -10.18
CA PRO A 206 -26.70 6.66 -10.67
C PRO A 206 -27.69 7.50 -9.87
N GLU A 207 -28.69 8.12 -10.53
CA GLU A 207 -29.66 9.02 -9.88
C GLU A 207 -30.32 8.45 -8.62
N ARG A 208 -30.60 7.15 -8.61
CA ARG A 208 -31.18 6.47 -7.45
C ARG A 208 -30.25 6.54 -6.24
N LYS A 209 -28.94 6.32 -6.43
CA LYS A 209 -27.94 6.41 -5.35
C LYS A 209 -27.81 7.85 -4.89
N GLN A 210 -27.73 8.82 -5.82
CA GLN A 210 -27.69 10.24 -5.48
C GLN A 210 -28.85 10.64 -4.55
N ARG A 211 -30.09 10.23 -4.85
CA ARG A 211 -31.26 10.54 -4.00
C ARG A 211 -31.10 10.02 -2.58
N VAL A 212 -30.69 8.76 -2.42
CA VAL A 212 -30.55 8.12 -1.10
C VAL A 212 -29.34 8.70 -0.35
N TYR A 213 -28.21 8.86 -1.02
CA TYR A 213 -26.97 9.37 -0.42
C TYR A 213 -27.15 10.81 0.04
N ARG A 214 -27.89 11.64 -0.71
CA ARG A 214 -28.23 12.99 -0.27
C ARG A 214 -28.96 13.01 1.07
N GLU A 215 -29.90 12.09 1.28
CA GLU A 215 -30.60 11.99 2.57
C GLU A 215 -29.67 11.49 3.67
N ILE A 216 -28.82 10.49 3.39
CA ILE A 216 -27.83 9.99 4.36
C ILE A 216 -26.87 11.12 4.76
N GLN A 217 -26.27 11.81 3.79
CA GLN A 217 -25.31 12.89 4.02
C GLN A 217 -25.95 14.04 4.80
N ARG A 218 -27.18 14.45 4.47
CA ARG A 218 -27.91 15.50 5.21
C ARG A 218 -28.06 15.20 6.70
N HIS A 219 -28.26 13.94 7.06
CA HIS A 219 -28.42 13.53 8.46
C HIS A 219 -27.09 13.28 9.17
N HIS A 220 -26.08 12.80 8.45
CA HIS A 220 -24.86 12.25 9.06
C HIS A 220 -23.60 13.08 8.89
N VAL A 221 -23.55 14.05 7.97
CA VAL A 221 -22.32 14.80 7.63
C VAL A 221 -21.64 15.44 8.84
N HIS A 222 -22.40 15.91 9.83
CA HIS A 222 -21.84 16.50 11.06
C HIS A 222 -21.15 15.50 12.00
N SER A 223 -21.45 14.21 11.82
CA SER A 223 -20.83 13.11 12.54
C SER A 223 -19.87 12.29 11.69
N ALA A 224 -19.90 12.42 10.36
CA ALA A 224 -18.97 11.77 9.45
C ALA A 224 -17.53 12.14 9.87
N PRO A 225 -16.64 11.16 10.11
CA PRO A 225 -15.27 11.44 10.49
C PRO A 225 -14.55 12.36 9.50
N ASP A 226 -13.91 13.41 10.02
CA ASP A 226 -13.11 14.36 9.25
C ASP A 226 -11.66 14.41 9.78
N GLY A 227 -10.74 14.86 8.94
CA GLY A 227 -9.30 14.77 9.19
C GLY A 227 -8.70 13.43 8.74
N PRO A 228 -7.46 13.12 9.14
CA PRO A 228 -6.76 11.94 8.65
C PRO A 228 -7.23 10.67 9.35
N TRP A 229 -7.85 9.72 8.64
CA TRP A 229 -8.29 8.45 9.23
C TRP A 229 -8.32 7.27 8.25
N PHE A 230 -8.04 6.07 8.76
CA PHE A 230 -8.31 4.81 8.07
C PHE A 230 -8.88 3.80 9.07
N PHE A 231 -10.04 3.22 8.76
CA PHE A 231 -10.65 2.20 9.61
C PHE A 231 -10.41 0.80 9.06
N ILE A 232 -10.00 -0.10 9.96
CA ILE A 232 -10.11 -1.54 9.74
C ILE A 232 -11.08 -2.09 10.78
N ILE A 233 -12.09 -2.82 10.31
CA ILE A 233 -13.17 -3.35 11.15
C ILE A 233 -13.25 -4.85 10.97
N ALA A 234 -12.97 -5.60 12.03
CA ALA A 234 -13.29 -7.02 12.10
C ALA A 234 -14.71 -7.18 12.66
N ARG A 235 -15.62 -7.75 11.87
CA ARG A 235 -17.03 -7.92 12.24
C ARG A 235 -17.44 -9.38 12.14
N ASN A 236 -18.13 -9.88 13.16
CA ASN A 236 -18.86 -11.14 13.09
C ASN A 236 -20.34 -10.85 12.80
N GLN A 237 -20.96 -11.61 11.92
CA GLN A 237 -22.40 -11.61 11.69
C GLN A 237 -22.98 -12.97 12.10
N PRO A 238 -23.28 -13.19 13.40
CA PRO A 238 -23.61 -14.52 13.92
C PRO A 238 -24.79 -15.18 13.20
N ARG A 239 -25.82 -14.40 12.83
CA ARG A 239 -27.02 -14.91 12.12
C ARG A 239 -26.72 -15.39 10.70
N LYS A 240 -25.68 -14.84 10.07
CA LYS A 240 -25.22 -15.23 8.73
C LYS A 240 -24.04 -16.20 8.77
N GLN A 241 -23.53 -16.52 9.96
CA GLN A 241 -22.31 -17.31 10.17
C GLN A 241 -21.11 -16.78 9.37
N ARG A 242 -21.01 -15.45 9.23
CA ARG A 242 -20.03 -14.77 8.39
C ARG A 242 -19.07 -13.94 9.23
N PHE A 243 -17.78 -14.03 8.94
CA PHE A 243 -16.80 -13.05 9.40
C PHE A 243 -16.48 -12.05 8.30
N GLN A 244 -16.16 -10.82 8.68
CA GLN A 244 -15.77 -9.79 7.76
C GLN A 244 -14.57 -9.00 8.27
N LEU A 245 -13.72 -8.60 7.33
CA LEU A 245 -12.70 -7.58 7.52
C LEU A 245 -12.98 -6.45 6.52
N ILE A 246 -13.23 -5.25 7.05
CA ILE A 246 -13.70 -4.10 6.27
C ILE A 246 -12.66 -3.00 6.39
N GLY A 247 -12.15 -2.52 5.25
CA GLY A 247 -11.35 -1.29 5.20
C GLY A 247 -12.21 -0.12 4.71
N ILE A 248 -12.15 1.02 5.39
CA ILE A 248 -12.81 2.27 4.96
C ILE A 248 -11.77 3.38 4.96
N THR A 249 -11.56 3.99 3.79
CA THR A 249 -10.57 5.06 3.56
C THR A 249 -11.23 6.43 3.73
N ASP A 250 -10.51 7.37 4.35
CA ASP A 250 -10.96 8.76 4.43
C ASP A 250 -11.10 9.41 3.06
N THR A 251 -12.04 10.35 2.94
CA THR A 251 -12.37 11.06 1.69
C THR A 251 -11.28 12.01 1.23
N ALA A 252 -10.29 12.33 2.08
CA ALA A 252 -9.19 13.23 1.77
C ALA A 252 -7.85 12.49 1.52
N MET A 253 -7.87 11.16 1.53
CA MET A 253 -6.72 10.28 1.28
C MET A 253 -5.50 10.60 2.15
N LEU A 254 -5.72 10.94 3.41
CA LEU A 254 -4.69 11.43 4.33
C LEU A 254 -3.94 10.32 5.06
N ARG A 255 -4.41 9.07 4.97
CA ARG A 255 -3.73 7.91 5.56
C ARG A 255 -3.38 6.85 4.52
N PRO A 256 -2.23 6.19 4.67
CA PRO A 256 -1.85 5.09 3.80
C PRO A 256 -2.70 3.85 4.13
N GLN A 257 -3.09 3.15 3.09
CA GLN A 257 -3.74 1.86 3.17
C GLN A 257 -3.34 1.03 1.95
N VAL A 258 -3.27 -0.28 2.13
CA VAL A 258 -3.07 -1.25 1.06
C VAL A 258 -3.98 -2.43 1.32
N PHE A 259 -4.68 -2.85 0.29
CA PHE A 259 -5.48 -4.07 0.26
C PHE A 259 -4.73 -5.13 -0.54
N ALA A 260 -4.85 -6.39 -0.13
CA ALA A 260 -4.34 -7.51 -0.90
C ALA A 260 -5.25 -8.74 -0.87
N LEU A 261 -5.18 -9.52 -1.93
CA LEU A 261 -5.91 -10.78 -2.10
C LEU A 261 -4.95 -11.84 -2.62
N MET A 262 -4.98 -13.02 -2.00
CA MET A 262 -4.30 -14.22 -2.48
C MET A 262 -5.30 -15.38 -2.52
N HIS A 263 -5.36 -16.08 -3.65
CA HIS A 263 -6.27 -17.19 -3.88
C HIS A 263 -5.54 -18.33 -4.59
N THR A 264 -5.28 -19.40 -3.85
CA THR A 264 -4.81 -20.69 -4.38
C THR A 264 -5.94 -21.71 -4.35
N ASP A 265 -5.74 -22.86 -5.00
CA ASP A 265 -6.71 -23.96 -4.99
C ASP A 265 -6.93 -24.56 -3.59
N THR A 266 -6.07 -24.22 -2.61
CA THR A 266 -6.08 -24.82 -1.26
C THR A 266 -6.10 -23.81 -0.12
N VAL A 267 -5.86 -22.52 -0.36
CA VAL A 267 -5.94 -21.46 0.64
C VAL A 267 -6.40 -20.15 0.01
N GLN A 268 -7.16 -19.36 0.77
CA GLN A 268 -7.62 -18.03 0.38
C GLN A 268 -7.42 -17.07 1.55
N ILE A 269 -6.90 -15.87 1.28
CA ILE A 269 -6.73 -14.85 2.31
C ILE A 269 -6.87 -13.44 1.73
N GLY A 270 -7.51 -12.57 2.51
CA GLY A 270 -7.58 -11.14 2.29
C GLY A 270 -6.82 -10.39 3.39
N LEU A 271 -6.05 -9.38 3.01
CA LEU A 271 -5.21 -8.60 3.93
C LEU A 271 -5.48 -7.11 3.75
N ILE A 272 -5.46 -6.38 4.86
CA ILE A 272 -5.58 -4.93 4.91
C ILE A 272 -4.51 -4.41 5.87
N CYS A 273 -3.62 -3.55 5.38
CA CYS A 273 -2.57 -2.94 6.19
C CYS A 273 -2.40 -1.46 5.83
N SER A 274 -1.69 -0.70 6.65
CA SER A 274 -1.33 0.68 6.28
C SER A 274 -0.28 0.72 5.17
N GLU A 275 0.63 -0.25 5.13
CA GLU A 275 1.75 -0.26 4.20
C GLU A 275 1.91 -1.66 3.58
N LYS A 276 2.46 -1.72 2.35
CA LYS A 276 2.52 -2.99 1.60
C LYS A 276 3.49 -3.98 2.25
N GLN A 277 4.60 -3.52 2.83
CA GLN A 277 5.59 -4.43 3.42
C GLN A 277 5.01 -5.22 4.59
N ALA A 278 4.00 -4.71 5.30
CA ALA A 278 3.34 -5.45 6.37
C ALA A 278 2.56 -6.66 5.81
N ILE A 279 1.92 -6.49 4.65
CA ILE A 279 1.27 -7.59 3.91
C ILE A 279 2.32 -8.61 3.46
N ASP A 280 3.42 -8.14 2.88
CA ASP A 280 4.48 -9.02 2.40
C ASP A 280 5.13 -9.80 3.55
N ALA A 281 5.43 -9.15 4.67
CA ALA A 281 5.96 -9.80 5.87
C ALA A 281 5.00 -10.86 6.44
N ALA A 282 3.68 -10.57 6.47
CA ALA A 282 2.68 -11.53 6.89
C ALA A 282 2.63 -12.75 5.96
N LEU A 283 2.61 -12.54 4.64
CA LEU A 283 2.61 -13.62 3.65
C LEU A 283 3.91 -14.44 3.68
N GLN A 284 5.06 -13.79 3.89
CA GLN A 284 6.34 -14.46 4.08
C GLN A 284 6.33 -15.35 5.33
N SER A 285 5.83 -14.83 6.46
CA SER A 285 5.71 -15.59 7.70
C SER A 285 4.80 -16.81 7.52
N MET A 286 3.63 -16.63 6.91
CA MET A 286 2.69 -17.73 6.64
C MET A 286 3.29 -18.76 5.67
N ALA A 287 3.96 -18.33 4.60
CA ALA A 287 4.59 -19.23 3.64
C ALA A 287 5.77 -20.02 4.22
N ALA A 288 6.44 -19.49 5.25
CA ALA A 288 7.50 -20.20 5.97
C ALA A 288 6.95 -21.36 6.83
N GLU A 289 5.73 -21.22 7.34
CA GLU A 289 5.07 -22.22 8.19
C GLU A 289 4.18 -23.20 7.38
N ASP A 290 3.55 -22.72 6.32
CA ASP A 290 2.63 -23.48 5.48
C ASP A 290 2.89 -23.21 3.97
N PRO A 291 3.42 -24.20 3.23
CA PRO A 291 3.85 -24.01 1.84
C PRO A 291 2.68 -23.80 0.86
N ARG A 292 1.43 -23.90 1.31
CA ARG A 292 0.26 -23.55 0.50
C ARG A 292 0.15 -22.05 0.28
N PHE A 293 0.75 -21.23 1.15
CA PHE A 293 0.79 -19.78 1.00
C PHE A 293 1.90 -19.36 0.05
N CYS A 294 1.59 -18.40 -0.82
CA CYS A 294 2.57 -17.69 -1.62
C CYS A 294 3.02 -16.43 -0.84
N PRO A 295 4.32 -16.13 -0.74
CA PRO A 295 4.81 -14.93 -0.05
C PRO A 295 4.56 -13.63 -0.84
N VAL A 296 3.90 -13.73 -2.00
CA VAL A 296 3.50 -12.63 -2.87
C VAL A 296 2.01 -12.78 -3.13
N ALA A 297 1.22 -11.73 -2.89
CA ALA A 297 -0.21 -11.73 -3.17
C ALA A 297 -0.49 -11.68 -4.69
N ASP A 298 -1.68 -12.11 -5.08
CA ASP A 298 -2.12 -12.04 -6.48
C ASP A 298 -2.46 -10.61 -6.90
N ARG A 299 -2.99 -9.83 -5.96
CA ARG A 299 -3.34 -8.42 -6.15
C ARG A 299 -2.96 -7.60 -4.94
N TYR A 300 -2.48 -6.40 -5.22
CA TYR A 300 -2.30 -5.30 -4.29
C TYR A 300 -2.99 -4.09 -4.89
N TRP A 301 -3.69 -3.30 -4.07
CA TRP A 301 -4.27 -2.04 -4.53
C TRP A 301 -4.47 -1.06 -3.38
N ASN A 302 -4.55 0.21 -3.74
CA ASN A 302 -5.00 1.29 -2.89
C ASN A 302 -6.43 1.68 -3.32
N ALA A 303 -7.22 2.25 -2.42
CA ALA A 303 -8.56 2.75 -2.65
C ALA A 303 -8.64 4.26 -2.40
N ARG A 304 -9.55 4.95 -3.11
CA ARG A 304 -9.85 6.36 -2.88
C ARG A 304 -11.14 6.54 -2.10
N GLY A 305 -11.08 7.13 -0.91
CA GLY A 305 -12.24 7.37 -0.07
C GLY A 305 -13.35 8.12 -0.79
N GLY A 306 -14.59 7.63 -0.70
CA GLY A 306 -15.75 8.30 -1.29
C GLY A 306 -15.84 8.22 -2.83
N SER A 307 -14.95 7.48 -3.51
CA SER A 307 -14.96 7.36 -4.98
C SER A 307 -16.28 6.80 -5.55
N PHE A 308 -16.71 7.28 -6.71
CA PHE A 308 -17.86 6.75 -7.44
C PHE A 308 -17.62 5.33 -8.01
N SER A 309 -16.36 4.90 -8.12
CA SER A 309 -15.96 3.60 -8.68
C SER A 309 -16.16 2.43 -7.70
N ASP A 310 -15.65 2.60 -6.48
CA ASP A 310 -15.57 1.54 -5.45
C ASP A 310 -15.88 2.05 -4.02
N GLY A 311 -16.08 3.37 -3.85
CA GLY A 311 -16.37 3.99 -2.57
C GLY A 311 -15.18 4.10 -1.61
N GLY A 312 -13.98 3.67 -2.00
CA GLY A 312 -12.81 3.67 -1.13
C GLY A 312 -12.85 2.60 -0.03
N SER A 313 -13.71 1.58 -0.19
CA SER A 313 -13.94 0.58 0.84
C SER A 313 -14.04 -0.81 0.25
N PHE A 314 -13.35 -1.76 0.89
CA PHE A 314 -13.34 -3.17 0.50
C PHE A 314 -13.67 -4.06 1.71
N ILE A 315 -14.49 -5.07 1.44
CA ILE A 315 -15.06 -5.98 2.42
C ILE A 315 -14.62 -7.40 2.07
N PHE A 316 -13.69 -7.95 2.85
CA PHE A 316 -13.40 -9.37 2.82
C PHE A 316 -14.41 -10.10 3.69
N SER A 317 -15.08 -11.12 3.15
CA SER A 317 -16.03 -11.95 3.88
C SER A 317 -15.57 -13.41 3.85
N VAL A 318 -15.58 -14.06 5.01
CA VAL A 318 -15.42 -15.50 5.15
C VAL A 318 -16.81 -16.09 5.38
N ASP A 319 -17.29 -16.83 4.39
CA ASP A 319 -18.61 -17.46 4.39
C ASP A 319 -18.47 -18.99 4.47
N PRO A 320 -19.39 -19.69 5.18
CA PRO A 320 -19.47 -21.14 5.10
C PRO A 320 -19.82 -21.57 3.67
N ASP A 321 -19.05 -22.50 3.14
CA ASP A 321 -19.21 -22.99 1.77
C ASP A 321 -19.01 -24.51 1.75
N PRO A 322 -20.09 -25.30 1.81
CA PRO A 322 -20.01 -26.76 1.78
C PRO A 322 -19.49 -27.33 0.47
N SER A 323 -19.49 -26.53 -0.62
CA SER A 323 -18.96 -26.95 -1.92
C SER A 323 -17.46 -26.73 -2.05
N ASN A 324 -16.89 -25.85 -1.21
CA ASN A 324 -15.47 -25.62 -1.11
C ASN A 324 -14.83 -26.72 -0.22
N PRO A 325 -13.75 -27.40 -0.64
CA PRO A 325 -13.05 -28.37 0.19
C PRO A 325 -12.59 -27.84 1.56
N LEU A 326 -12.41 -26.52 1.69
CA LEU A 326 -12.06 -25.84 2.94
C LEU A 326 -13.26 -25.64 3.89
N GLY A 327 -14.48 -25.95 3.44
CA GLY A 327 -15.73 -25.69 4.16
C GLY A 327 -16.13 -24.22 4.28
N SER A 328 -15.30 -23.32 3.73
CA SER A 328 -15.52 -21.87 3.71
C SER A 328 -14.87 -21.24 2.48
N SER A 329 -15.35 -20.06 2.10
CA SER A 329 -14.78 -19.27 1.00
C SER A 329 -14.57 -17.82 1.41
N VAL A 330 -13.50 -17.22 0.85
CA VAL A 330 -13.19 -15.80 1.00
C VAL A 330 -13.68 -15.06 -0.24
N THR A 331 -14.52 -14.06 -0.03
CA THR A 331 -14.94 -13.11 -1.08
C THR A 331 -14.47 -11.71 -0.74
N CYS A 332 -14.19 -10.89 -1.75
CA CYS A 332 -13.89 -9.47 -1.59
C CYS A 332 -14.83 -8.67 -2.47
N ALA A 333 -15.52 -7.68 -1.90
CA ALA A 333 -16.37 -6.75 -2.64
C ALA A 333 -16.12 -5.31 -2.22
N ASP A 334 -16.33 -4.37 -3.13
CA ASP A 334 -16.28 -2.94 -2.84
C ASP A 334 -17.56 -2.44 -2.13
N LYS A 335 -17.64 -1.12 -1.85
CA LYS A 335 -18.81 -0.48 -1.23
C LYS A 335 -20.12 -0.77 -1.97
N PHE A 336 -20.07 -0.92 -3.29
CA PHE A 336 -21.22 -1.09 -4.16
C PHE A 336 -21.57 -2.56 -4.43
N GLY A 337 -20.75 -3.49 -3.92
CA GLY A 337 -20.94 -4.93 -4.07
C GLY A 337 -20.27 -5.52 -5.31
N ASN A 338 -19.42 -4.76 -6.02
CA ASN A 338 -18.65 -5.31 -7.14
C ASN A 338 -17.51 -6.18 -6.58
N THR A 339 -17.36 -7.39 -7.12
CA THR A 339 -16.40 -8.36 -6.64
C THR A 339 -14.98 -8.06 -7.13
N VAL A 340 -14.00 -8.09 -6.23
CA VAL A 340 -12.58 -8.13 -6.57
C VAL A 340 -12.12 -9.58 -6.60
N THR A 341 -11.64 -10.03 -7.76
CA THR A 341 -11.15 -11.41 -7.94
C THR A 341 -9.67 -11.44 -8.23
N ALA A 342 -9.00 -12.53 -7.84
CA ALA A 342 -7.70 -12.85 -8.38
C ALA A 342 -7.81 -13.15 -9.91
N PRO A 343 -6.73 -13.03 -10.70
CA PRO A 343 -6.70 -13.46 -12.10
C PRO A 343 -7.38 -14.82 -12.34
N GLN A 344 -8.04 -15.01 -13.48
CA GLN A 344 -8.71 -16.26 -13.83
C GLN A 344 -7.88 -17.07 -14.83
N GLY A 345 -8.02 -18.40 -14.84
CA GLY A 345 -7.32 -19.28 -15.79
C GLY A 345 -5.82 -19.46 -15.54
N GLN A 346 -5.31 -18.99 -14.39
CA GLN A 346 -3.93 -19.16 -13.96
C GLN A 346 -3.87 -19.94 -12.65
N SER A 347 -2.84 -20.77 -12.47
CA SER A 347 -2.61 -21.55 -11.25
C SER A 347 -1.31 -21.15 -10.53
N HIS A 348 -1.25 -21.43 -9.24
CA HIS A 348 -0.03 -21.27 -8.44
C HIS A 348 0.90 -22.48 -8.60
N CYS A 349 2.20 -22.26 -8.38
CA CYS A 349 3.17 -23.33 -8.27
C CYS A 349 3.05 -24.00 -6.91
N ASP A 350 2.89 -25.32 -6.87
CA ASP A 350 3.14 -26.10 -5.66
C ASP A 350 4.65 -26.22 -5.44
N MET A 351 5.18 -25.45 -4.51
CA MET A 351 6.62 -25.40 -4.21
C MET A 351 7.11 -26.68 -3.50
N THR A 352 6.21 -27.53 -2.99
CA THR A 352 6.55 -28.80 -2.32
C THR A 352 6.88 -29.91 -3.32
N VAL A 353 6.36 -29.80 -4.55
CA VAL A 353 6.66 -30.74 -5.63
C VAL A 353 8.09 -30.49 -6.13
N ARG A 354 8.89 -31.56 -6.21
CA ARG A 354 10.26 -31.48 -6.76
C ARG A 354 10.21 -31.29 -8.27
N ILE A 355 11.19 -30.55 -8.79
CA ILE A 355 11.40 -30.42 -10.24
C ILE A 355 11.56 -31.83 -10.83
N ARG A 356 10.79 -32.13 -11.88
CA ARG A 356 10.88 -33.42 -12.57
C ARG A 356 12.31 -33.68 -13.08
N PRO A 357 12.87 -34.88 -12.88
CA PRO A 357 14.17 -35.25 -13.44
C PRO A 357 14.16 -35.08 -14.96
N GLY A 358 15.11 -34.31 -15.49
CA GLY A 358 15.20 -34.03 -16.93
C GLY A 358 14.27 -32.92 -17.43
N ALA A 359 13.66 -32.13 -16.55
CA ALA A 359 12.99 -30.88 -16.94
C ALA A 359 14.00 -29.98 -17.67
N ASP A 360 13.75 -29.75 -18.96
CA ASP A 360 14.59 -28.94 -19.83
C ASP A 360 13.82 -27.67 -20.21
N CYS A 361 14.31 -26.51 -19.79
CA CYS A 361 13.77 -25.21 -20.21
C CYS A 361 14.04 -24.88 -21.69
N GLY A 362 14.64 -25.81 -22.43
CA GLY A 362 15.03 -25.67 -23.83
C GLY A 362 16.17 -24.66 -24.00
N VAL A 363 16.97 -24.44 -22.96
CA VAL A 363 18.16 -23.58 -22.97
C VAL A 363 19.32 -24.36 -22.37
N SER A 364 20.19 -24.89 -23.24
CA SER A 364 21.36 -25.63 -22.78
C SER A 364 22.27 -24.77 -21.89
N GLY A 365 22.96 -25.37 -20.93
CA GLY A 365 23.90 -24.63 -20.06
C GLY A 365 25.00 -23.89 -20.83
N ALA A 366 25.41 -24.39 -22.01
CA ALA A 366 26.34 -23.70 -22.89
C ALA A 366 25.73 -22.45 -23.54
N GLN A 367 24.49 -22.55 -24.02
CA GLN A 367 23.74 -21.41 -24.57
C GLN A 367 23.45 -20.37 -23.49
N MET A 368 23.06 -20.79 -22.29
CA MET A 368 22.82 -19.90 -21.16
C MET A 368 24.06 -19.11 -20.79
N ARG A 369 25.21 -19.79 -20.62
CA ARG A 369 26.49 -19.12 -20.38
C ARG A 369 26.88 -18.19 -21.51
N LYS A 370 26.52 -18.50 -22.76
CA LYS A 370 26.76 -17.62 -23.91
C LYS A 370 25.88 -16.37 -23.85
N LEU A 371 24.59 -16.50 -23.53
CA LEU A 371 23.65 -15.38 -23.42
C LEU A 371 23.93 -14.48 -22.21
N LEU A 372 24.54 -15.05 -21.15
CA LEU A 372 25.05 -14.30 -20.01
C LEU A 372 26.37 -13.57 -20.29
N LYS A 373 27.11 -13.92 -21.36
CA LYS A 373 28.31 -13.16 -21.78
C LYS A 373 27.85 -11.83 -22.39
N GLY A 374 27.66 -10.84 -21.53
CA GLY A 374 27.09 -9.53 -21.83
C GLY A 374 26.55 -8.89 -20.55
N ASP A 375 25.41 -8.22 -20.63
CA ASP A 375 24.67 -7.64 -19.50
C ASP A 375 23.45 -8.47 -19.08
N GLY A 376 23.26 -9.67 -19.67
CA GLY A 376 22.13 -10.54 -19.40
C GLY A 376 20.84 -10.18 -20.12
N ALA A 377 20.78 -9.06 -20.87
CA ALA A 377 19.57 -8.62 -21.55
C ALA A 377 19.05 -9.64 -22.57
N ALA A 378 19.95 -10.27 -23.33
CA ALA A 378 19.60 -11.32 -24.30
C ALA A 378 18.99 -12.56 -23.64
N LEU A 379 19.44 -12.92 -22.43
CA LEU A 379 18.86 -14.03 -21.68
C LEU A 379 17.46 -13.66 -21.17
N ALA A 380 17.29 -12.44 -20.63
CA ALA A 380 15.98 -11.96 -20.18
C ALA A 380 14.97 -11.91 -21.33
N ALA A 381 15.35 -11.38 -22.50
CA ALA A 381 14.48 -11.35 -23.67
C ALA A 381 14.03 -12.74 -24.11
N LEU A 382 14.94 -13.71 -24.17
CA LEU A 382 14.61 -15.10 -24.47
C LEU A 382 13.65 -15.71 -23.43
N ALA A 383 13.89 -15.44 -22.15
CA ALA A 383 13.04 -15.94 -21.07
C ALA A 383 11.63 -15.31 -21.12
N ILE A 384 11.51 -14.02 -21.43
CA ILE A 384 10.21 -13.34 -21.63
C ILE A 384 9.44 -13.98 -22.79
N GLU A 385 10.10 -14.25 -23.92
CA GLU A 385 9.50 -14.89 -25.09
C GLU A 385 8.98 -16.30 -24.77
N LYS A 386 9.78 -17.10 -24.03
CA LYS A 386 9.43 -18.48 -23.69
C LYS A 386 8.47 -18.60 -22.50
N MET A 387 8.36 -17.56 -21.67
CA MET A 387 7.63 -17.60 -20.40
C MET A 387 6.22 -18.19 -20.51
N PRO A 388 5.36 -17.81 -21.48
CA PRO A 388 4.00 -18.35 -21.56
C PRO A 388 3.96 -19.87 -21.75
N SER A 389 4.95 -20.42 -22.46
CA SER A 389 5.04 -21.84 -22.81
C SER A 389 5.60 -22.72 -21.69
N TRP A 390 6.41 -22.17 -20.78
CA TRP A 390 7.05 -22.95 -19.74
C TRP A 390 6.06 -23.43 -18.67
N PRO A 391 6.02 -24.74 -18.34
CA PRO A 391 5.47 -25.19 -17.07
C PRO A 391 6.35 -24.72 -15.90
N PHE A 392 5.82 -24.78 -14.67
CA PHE A 392 6.56 -24.35 -13.48
C PHE A 392 7.91 -25.05 -13.31
N ASP A 393 7.99 -26.35 -13.60
CA ASP A 393 9.24 -27.12 -13.47
C ASP A 393 10.35 -26.59 -14.39
N GLU A 394 10.01 -26.20 -15.61
CA GLU A 394 10.98 -25.67 -16.58
C GLU A 394 11.41 -24.26 -16.19
N LEU A 395 10.50 -23.42 -15.70
CA LEU A 395 10.84 -22.11 -15.15
C LEU A 395 11.77 -22.23 -13.93
N ARG A 396 11.49 -23.17 -13.01
CA ARG A 396 12.34 -23.43 -11.86
C ARG A 396 13.71 -23.96 -12.29
N ALA A 397 13.76 -24.91 -13.23
CA ALA A 397 15.01 -25.43 -13.77
C ALA A 397 15.84 -24.35 -14.49
N PHE A 398 15.19 -23.44 -15.22
CA PHE A 398 15.83 -22.25 -15.80
C PHE A 398 16.46 -21.38 -14.71
N CYS A 399 15.70 -21.04 -13.67
CA CYS A 399 16.16 -20.20 -12.57
C CYS A 399 17.33 -20.85 -11.80
N ASP A 400 17.24 -22.14 -11.49
CA ASP A 400 18.31 -22.91 -10.86
C ASP A 400 19.57 -22.92 -11.74
N SER A 401 19.42 -23.07 -13.05
CA SER A 401 20.54 -23.05 -14.00
C SER A 401 21.23 -21.69 -14.06
N VAL A 402 20.47 -20.60 -13.99
CA VAL A 402 21.00 -19.23 -13.93
C VAL A 402 21.77 -19.02 -12.62
N ALA A 403 21.20 -19.43 -11.49
CA ALA A 403 21.84 -19.32 -10.18
C ALA A 403 23.14 -20.15 -10.11
N GLN A 404 23.12 -21.38 -10.63
CA GLN A 404 24.31 -22.23 -10.73
C GLN A 404 25.38 -21.62 -11.65
N ALA A 405 24.98 -21.05 -12.79
CA ALA A 405 25.91 -20.38 -13.70
C ALA A 405 26.60 -19.19 -13.01
N ALA A 406 25.85 -18.38 -12.27
CA ALA A 406 26.38 -17.28 -11.46
C ALA A 406 27.36 -17.75 -10.38
N ALA A 407 27.00 -18.79 -9.63
CA ALA A 407 27.85 -19.34 -8.56
C ALA A 407 29.16 -19.97 -9.11
N SER A 408 29.12 -20.53 -10.33
CA SER A 408 30.28 -21.18 -10.96
C SER A 408 31.31 -20.20 -11.55
N SER A 409 30.95 -18.94 -11.78
CA SER A 409 31.80 -17.96 -12.45
C SER A 409 31.49 -16.54 -12.03
N GLU A 410 32.49 -15.87 -11.44
CA GLU A 410 32.45 -14.46 -11.06
C GLU A 410 31.94 -13.55 -12.20
N ALA A 411 32.42 -13.79 -13.42
CA ALA A 411 32.07 -12.98 -14.58
C ALA A 411 30.60 -13.10 -15.00
N LEU A 412 29.89 -14.13 -14.53
CA LEU A 412 28.48 -14.38 -14.85
C LEU A 412 27.52 -13.91 -13.76
N ALA A 413 28.00 -13.60 -12.55
CA ALA A 413 27.15 -13.19 -11.44
C ALA A 413 26.41 -11.87 -11.72
N GLY A 414 27.12 -10.84 -12.19
CA GLY A 414 26.50 -9.56 -12.55
C GLY A 414 25.45 -9.67 -13.66
N PRO A 415 25.77 -10.31 -14.82
CA PRO A 415 24.81 -10.53 -15.89
C PRO A 415 23.61 -11.40 -15.47
N ALA A 416 23.81 -12.39 -14.59
CA ALA A 416 22.72 -13.20 -14.06
C ALA A 416 21.76 -12.37 -13.19
N LEU A 417 22.31 -11.52 -12.29
CA LEU A 417 21.53 -10.59 -11.50
C LEU A 417 20.72 -9.63 -12.40
N ALA A 418 21.35 -9.05 -13.42
CA ALA A 418 20.68 -8.15 -14.35
C ALA A 418 19.56 -8.84 -15.15
N ALA A 419 19.78 -10.07 -15.62
CA ALA A 419 18.77 -10.85 -16.33
C ALA A 419 17.56 -11.16 -15.43
N LEU A 420 17.80 -11.66 -14.21
CA LEU A 420 16.74 -11.98 -13.26
C LEU A 420 16.00 -10.72 -12.79
N THR A 421 16.71 -9.61 -12.54
CA THR A 421 16.13 -8.32 -12.19
C THR A 421 15.19 -7.82 -13.29
N THR A 422 15.60 -7.92 -14.56
CA THR A 422 14.74 -7.56 -15.70
C THR A 422 13.45 -8.38 -15.75
N LEU A 423 13.52 -9.68 -15.40
CA LEU A 423 12.34 -10.56 -15.34
C LEU A 423 11.40 -10.18 -14.19
N VAL A 424 11.92 -9.77 -13.04
CA VAL A 424 11.10 -9.26 -11.93
C VAL A 424 10.41 -7.94 -12.32
N ASP A 425 11.17 -7.02 -12.92
CA ASP A 425 10.75 -5.66 -13.18
C ASP A 425 9.75 -5.53 -14.34
N ARG A 426 9.92 -6.32 -15.41
CA ARG A 426 9.08 -6.22 -16.61
C ARG A 426 7.72 -6.87 -16.41
N ARG A 427 6.73 -6.34 -17.14
CA ARG A 427 5.40 -6.95 -17.30
C ARG A 427 5.35 -7.68 -18.63
N TYR A 428 4.89 -8.93 -18.60
CA TYR A 428 4.82 -9.83 -19.74
C TYR A 428 3.85 -10.97 -19.44
N ASP A 429 3.43 -11.67 -20.48
CA ASP A 429 2.53 -12.81 -20.40
C ASP A 429 3.18 -14.00 -19.68
N THR A 430 2.52 -14.51 -18.64
CA THR A 430 2.97 -15.66 -17.86
C THR A 430 2.28 -16.97 -18.26
N GLY A 431 1.40 -16.93 -19.27
CA GLY A 431 0.59 -18.05 -19.72
C GLY A 431 -0.31 -18.57 -18.61
N ALA A 432 -0.32 -19.88 -18.39
CA ALA A 432 -1.13 -20.53 -17.34
C ALA A 432 -0.62 -20.30 -15.90
N LYS A 433 0.52 -19.61 -15.72
CA LYS A 433 1.14 -19.42 -14.40
C LYS A 433 0.68 -18.11 -13.78
N ARG A 434 0.31 -18.14 -12.50
CA ARG A 434 0.11 -16.94 -11.68
C ARG A 434 1.38 -16.10 -11.63
N ARG A 435 1.28 -14.78 -11.87
CA ARG A 435 2.43 -13.87 -11.74
C ARG A 435 3.05 -13.92 -10.35
N ALA A 436 2.26 -14.03 -9.28
CA ALA A 436 2.74 -14.15 -7.91
C ALA A 436 3.72 -15.33 -7.74
N SER A 437 3.40 -16.50 -8.30
CA SER A 437 4.30 -17.66 -8.28
C SER A 437 5.53 -17.48 -9.16
N VAL A 438 5.40 -16.83 -10.32
CA VAL A 438 6.56 -16.49 -11.17
C VAL A 438 7.52 -15.56 -10.41
N LEU A 439 7.01 -14.52 -9.75
CA LEU A 439 7.80 -13.61 -8.93
C LEU A 439 8.47 -14.33 -7.75
N ARG A 440 7.75 -15.21 -7.05
CA ARG A 440 8.37 -16.05 -6.00
C ARG A 440 9.56 -16.83 -6.54
N ILE A 441 9.40 -17.56 -7.64
CA ILE A 441 10.49 -18.36 -8.23
C ILE A 441 11.69 -17.47 -8.63
N LEU A 442 11.43 -16.31 -9.22
CA LEU A 442 12.48 -15.35 -9.62
C LEU A 442 13.20 -14.72 -8.41
N HIS A 443 12.46 -14.36 -7.35
CA HIS A 443 13.05 -13.84 -6.11
C HIS A 443 13.92 -14.88 -5.43
N ASP A 444 13.45 -16.14 -5.33
CA ASP A 444 14.24 -17.24 -4.78
C ASP A 444 15.56 -17.42 -5.56
N ALA A 445 15.52 -17.29 -6.88
CA ALA A 445 16.71 -17.35 -7.74
C ALA A 445 17.66 -16.15 -7.55
N LEU A 446 17.12 -14.93 -7.47
CA LEU A 446 17.90 -13.72 -7.17
C LEU A 446 18.60 -13.85 -5.82
N HIS A 447 17.88 -14.27 -4.79
CA HIS A 447 18.41 -14.48 -3.45
C HIS A 447 19.50 -15.55 -3.44
N ALA A 448 19.32 -16.66 -4.17
CA ALA A 448 20.35 -17.67 -4.32
C ALA A 448 21.64 -17.10 -4.95
N VAL A 449 21.52 -16.24 -5.97
CA VAL A 449 22.67 -15.56 -6.57
C VAL A 449 23.32 -14.61 -5.56
N PHE A 450 22.55 -13.74 -4.89
CA PHE A 450 23.08 -12.81 -3.89
C PHE A 450 23.84 -13.53 -2.78
N LEU A 451 23.28 -14.62 -2.24
CA LEU A 451 23.87 -15.39 -1.16
C LEU A 451 25.10 -16.22 -1.61
N SER A 452 25.25 -16.48 -2.91
CA SER A 452 26.45 -17.12 -3.47
C SER A 452 27.65 -16.17 -3.61
N LEU A 453 27.43 -14.86 -3.47
CA LEU A 453 28.49 -13.87 -3.64
C LEU A 453 29.51 -13.94 -2.50
N PRO A 454 30.81 -13.71 -2.79
CA PRO A 454 31.83 -13.80 -1.76
C PRO A 454 31.66 -12.70 -0.70
N PRO A 455 31.74 -13.05 0.59
CA PRO A 455 31.59 -12.07 1.66
C PRO A 455 32.72 -11.03 1.63
N ILE A 456 32.50 -9.85 2.21
CA ILE A 456 33.41 -8.70 2.09
C ILE A 456 34.84 -8.98 2.58
N GLN A 457 35.02 -9.91 3.53
CA GLN A 457 36.33 -10.32 4.02
C GLN A 457 37.08 -11.25 3.06
N SER A 458 36.37 -11.88 2.12
CA SER A 458 36.94 -12.86 1.18
C SER A 458 37.98 -12.21 0.26
N THR A 459 39.07 -12.95 0.03
CA THR A 459 40.13 -12.61 -0.93
C THR A 459 39.82 -13.04 -2.36
N ALA A 460 38.70 -13.75 -2.59
CA ALA A 460 38.26 -14.12 -3.93
C ALA A 460 38.13 -12.86 -4.82
N LYS A 461 38.61 -12.94 -6.06
CA LYS A 461 38.36 -11.89 -7.05
C LYS A 461 36.86 -11.87 -7.34
N SER A 462 36.24 -10.70 -7.15
CA SER A 462 34.82 -10.49 -7.37
C SER A 462 34.51 -9.01 -7.51
N ALA A 463 33.81 -8.64 -8.58
CA ALA A 463 33.23 -7.30 -8.71
C ALA A 463 32.19 -7.00 -7.62
N HIS A 464 31.54 -8.03 -7.08
CA HIS A 464 30.48 -7.93 -6.06
C HIS A 464 30.96 -8.51 -4.72
N LYS A 465 30.70 -7.80 -3.62
CA LYS A 465 31.02 -8.29 -2.27
C LYS A 465 29.79 -8.25 -1.37
N LEU A 466 29.55 -9.33 -0.65
CA LEU A 466 28.41 -9.47 0.25
C LEU A 466 28.74 -9.02 1.67
N ILE A 467 27.89 -8.19 2.26
CA ILE A 467 27.89 -7.84 3.67
C ILE A 467 26.48 -8.05 4.23
N GLY A 468 26.38 -8.43 5.51
CA GLY A 468 25.12 -8.67 6.19
C GLY A 468 25.28 -8.48 7.70
N TRP A 469 24.24 -8.78 8.46
CA TRP A 469 24.19 -8.51 9.89
C TRP A 469 25.42 -9.03 10.63
N ASP A 470 25.72 -10.31 10.55
CA ASP A 470 26.78 -10.96 11.34
C ASP A 470 28.19 -10.42 11.04
N ASN A 471 28.39 -9.87 9.85
CA ASN A 471 29.70 -9.51 9.35
C ASN A 471 29.85 -8.00 9.06
N ARG A 472 28.85 -7.19 9.43
CA ARG A 472 28.77 -5.73 9.25
C ARG A 472 29.96 -4.96 9.80
N GLY A 473 30.51 -5.40 10.94
CA GLY A 473 31.69 -4.80 11.56
C GLY A 473 33.00 -5.00 10.80
N LYS A 474 32.97 -5.68 9.64
CA LYS A 474 34.13 -5.89 8.76
C LYS A 474 34.08 -5.02 7.49
N LEU A 475 33.20 -4.01 7.48
CA LEU A 475 33.13 -3.04 6.40
C LEU A 475 34.51 -2.43 6.12
N ARG A 476 34.83 -2.24 4.84
CA ARG A 476 36.12 -1.70 4.37
C ARG A 476 35.97 -1.04 3.00
N ALA A 477 36.96 -0.23 2.61
CA ALA A 477 37.07 0.34 1.27
C ALA A 477 37.14 -0.74 0.17
N PRO A 478 36.65 -0.49 -1.06
CA PRO A 478 36.71 -1.43 -2.17
C PRO A 478 38.16 -1.69 -2.59
N ARG A 479 38.49 -2.94 -2.91
CA ARG A 479 39.77 -3.33 -3.50
C ARG A 479 39.71 -3.21 -5.02
N LYS A 480 40.88 -3.26 -5.69
CA LYS A 480 40.95 -3.22 -7.15
C LYS A 480 40.07 -4.32 -7.78
N GLY A 481 39.14 -3.90 -8.63
CA GLY A 481 38.18 -4.78 -9.31
C GLY A 481 36.85 -4.95 -8.59
N GLU A 482 36.75 -4.58 -7.31
CA GLU A 482 35.48 -4.55 -6.58
C GLU A 482 34.74 -3.26 -6.89
N THR A 483 33.46 -3.38 -7.27
CA THR A 483 32.67 -2.24 -7.76
C THR A 483 31.34 -2.10 -7.05
N THR A 484 30.73 -3.22 -6.63
CA THR A 484 29.40 -3.26 -6.02
C THR A 484 29.43 -3.91 -4.64
N LEU A 485 28.89 -3.21 -3.64
CA LEU A 485 28.63 -3.76 -2.32
C LEU A 485 27.18 -4.25 -2.27
N VAL A 486 27.01 -5.55 -2.02
CA VAL A 486 25.70 -6.19 -1.87
C VAL A 486 25.42 -6.34 -0.38
N ILE A 487 24.27 -5.85 0.08
CA ILE A 487 23.88 -5.78 1.49
C ILE A 487 22.67 -6.70 1.69
N ASN A 488 22.85 -7.74 2.48
CA ASN A 488 21.75 -8.55 2.99
C ASN A 488 21.16 -7.84 4.22
N ALA A 489 19.96 -7.29 4.07
CA ALA A 489 19.28 -6.53 5.12
C ALA A 489 18.63 -7.42 6.21
N ALA A 490 18.63 -8.74 6.03
CA ALA A 490 18.12 -9.66 7.05
C ALA A 490 18.84 -9.43 8.40
N GLY A 491 18.04 -9.27 9.47
CA GLY A 491 18.51 -9.03 10.83
C GLY A 491 18.79 -7.57 11.19
N PHE A 492 18.79 -6.64 10.21
CA PHE A 492 18.91 -5.21 10.50
C PHE A 492 17.57 -4.61 10.95
N GLU A 493 17.66 -3.63 11.85
CA GLU A 493 16.51 -2.91 12.39
C GLU A 493 15.93 -1.95 11.34
N PRO A 494 14.60 -1.75 11.27
CA PRO A 494 14.01 -0.88 10.25
C PRO A 494 14.37 0.62 10.35
N GLU A 495 14.48 1.13 11.58
CA GLU A 495 14.60 2.58 11.86
C GLU A 495 15.75 2.97 12.79
N LEU A 496 16.16 2.05 13.67
CA LEU A 496 17.08 2.31 14.77
C LEU A 496 18.54 2.42 14.30
N ASP A 497 19.47 2.50 15.24
CA ASP A 497 20.89 2.72 14.97
C ASP A 497 21.53 1.58 14.18
N ASN A 498 21.02 0.33 14.31
CA ASN A 498 21.53 -0.82 13.57
C ASN A 498 20.73 -1.11 12.30
N ARG A 499 20.44 -0.08 11.51
CA ARG A 499 19.81 -0.21 10.20
C ARG A 499 20.81 -0.41 9.06
N ASP A 500 20.41 -1.13 8.03
CA ASP A 500 21.25 -1.45 6.86
C ASP A 500 21.56 -0.21 6.00
N SER A 501 20.65 0.76 5.92
CA SER A 501 20.87 2.03 5.22
C SER A 501 22.08 2.81 5.77
N ARG A 502 22.45 2.60 7.04
CA ARG A 502 23.67 3.18 7.61
C ARG A 502 24.94 2.58 7.00
N ILE A 503 24.94 1.29 6.66
CA ILE A 503 26.05 0.62 5.99
C ILE A 503 26.33 1.27 4.63
N ILE A 504 25.28 1.69 3.89
CA ILE A 504 25.45 2.41 2.62
C ILE A 504 26.22 3.71 2.83
N VAL A 505 25.85 4.50 3.85
CA VAL A 505 26.52 5.77 4.17
C VAL A 505 27.99 5.55 4.52
N ASP A 506 28.27 4.61 5.42
CA ASP A 506 29.64 4.34 5.86
C ASP A 506 30.48 3.74 4.71
N ALA A 507 29.89 2.89 3.87
CA ALA A 507 30.56 2.32 2.70
C ALA A 507 30.84 3.37 1.61
N TYR A 508 29.92 4.31 1.39
CA TYR A 508 30.15 5.42 0.48
C TYR A 508 31.32 6.30 0.92
N ALA A 509 31.41 6.60 2.22
CA ALA A 509 32.54 7.33 2.79
C ALA A 509 33.89 6.59 2.58
N LEU A 510 33.85 5.26 2.49
CA LEU A 510 34.99 4.40 2.18
C LEU A 510 35.27 4.26 0.66
N GLY A 511 34.47 4.88 -0.20
CA GLY A 511 34.68 4.93 -1.65
C GLY A 511 33.84 3.97 -2.49
N TRP A 512 32.92 3.20 -1.89
CA TRP A 512 31.95 2.43 -2.66
C TRP A 512 30.96 3.35 -3.39
N LYS A 513 30.57 2.98 -4.61
CA LYS A 513 29.64 3.78 -5.44
C LYS A 513 28.45 2.99 -6.00
N ARG A 514 28.46 1.66 -5.92
CA ARG A 514 27.33 0.82 -6.34
C ARG A 514 26.87 -0.05 -5.18
N PHE A 515 25.57 -0.07 -4.95
CA PHE A 515 24.94 -0.78 -3.84
C PHE A 515 23.77 -1.60 -4.35
N MET A 516 23.62 -2.81 -3.83
CA MET A 516 22.43 -3.64 -4.02
C MET A 516 21.95 -4.10 -2.64
N THR A 517 20.69 -3.88 -2.30
CA THR A 517 20.13 -4.27 -0.99
C THR A 517 18.96 -5.25 -1.19
N PHE A 518 18.97 -6.38 -0.48
CA PHE A 518 17.93 -7.42 -0.56
C PHE A 518 17.60 -7.98 0.82
N ASN A 519 16.54 -8.79 0.92
CA ASN A 519 15.88 -9.22 2.17
C ASN A 519 15.30 -8.05 2.99
N LEU A 520 14.78 -7.04 2.28
CA LEU A 520 14.09 -5.93 2.94
C LEU A 520 12.67 -6.35 3.35
N VAL A 521 12.32 -6.00 4.58
CA VAL A 521 11.02 -6.25 5.25
C VAL A 521 10.48 -4.98 5.90
N GLY A 522 10.82 -3.81 5.35
CA GLY A 522 10.40 -2.50 5.82
C GLY A 522 11.52 -1.59 6.31
N GLN A 523 12.79 -1.94 6.14
CA GLN A 523 13.90 -1.05 6.49
C GLN A 523 13.83 0.26 5.69
N ARG A 524 14.10 1.38 6.38
CA ARG A 524 13.86 2.74 5.88
C ARG A 524 15.18 3.44 5.48
N PHE A 525 15.02 4.58 4.80
CA PHE A 525 16.08 5.57 4.55
C PHE A 525 17.20 5.17 3.58
N HIS A 526 17.01 4.18 2.68
CA HIS A 526 18.00 3.88 1.66
C HIS A 526 18.29 5.09 0.78
N GLY A 527 19.57 5.42 0.61
CA GLY A 527 20.03 6.61 -0.13
C GLY A 527 20.06 7.92 0.68
N VAL A 528 19.59 7.92 1.92
CA VAL A 528 19.60 9.12 2.78
C VAL A 528 20.96 9.27 3.49
N GLY A 529 21.44 10.51 3.63
CA GLY A 529 22.63 10.83 4.42
C GLY A 529 23.98 10.76 3.68
N LEU A 530 23.96 10.59 2.36
CA LEU A 530 25.18 10.54 1.52
C LEU A 530 25.81 11.92 1.24
N GLY A 531 25.12 13.01 1.60
CA GLY A 531 25.55 14.38 1.31
C GLY A 531 25.25 14.84 -0.12
N PRO A 532 25.75 16.02 -0.51
CA PRO A 532 25.60 16.53 -1.88
C PRO A 532 26.55 15.82 -2.86
N GLU A 533 26.31 16.00 -4.17
CA GLU A 533 27.27 15.61 -5.22
C GLU A 533 27.53 14.11 -5.29
N THR A 534 26.44 13.36 -5.31
CA THR A 534 26.46 11.90 -5.37
C THR A 534 26.36 11.35 -6.80
N GLU A 535 26.74 12.14 -7.82
CA GLU A 535 26.83 11.67 -9.20
C GLU A 535 27.69 10.41 -9.31
N GLY A 536 27.22 9.47 -10.15
CA GLY A 536 27.88 8.18 -10.35
C GLY A 536 27.67 7.16 -9.23
N VAL A 537 26.91 7.51 -8.19
CA VAL A 537 26.42 6.54 -7.20
C VAL A 537 25.13 5.90 -7.70
N ARG A 538 25.01 4.58 -7.56
CA ARG A 538 23.79 3.82 -7.85
C ARG A 538 23.41 2.92 -6.68
N ILE A 539 22.11 2.88 -6.36
CA ILE A 539 21.52 1.98 -5.37
C ILE A 539 20.38 1.21 -6.02
N ASP A 540 20.45 -0.12 -5.98
CA ASP A 540 19.40 -1.04 -6.43
C ASP A 540 18.76 -1.68 -5.19
N VAL A 541 17.45 -1.53 -5.05
CA VAL A 541 16.69 -1.91 -3.85
C VAL A 541 15.68 -3.00 -4.21
N TYR A 542 15.83 -4.17 -3.59
CA TYR A 542 15.03 -5.37 -3.82
C TYR A 542 14.14 -5.71 -2.62
N ASP A 543 13.08 -6.47 -2.86
CA ASP A 543 12.08 -6.87 -1.87
C ASP A 543 11.30 -5.67 -1.29
N SER A 544 11.00 -5.66 0.02
CA SER A 544 10.07 -4.70 0.62
C SER A 544 10.79 -3.60 1.38
N SER A 545 11.17 -2.51 0.69
CA SER A 545 11.69 -1.31 1.35
C SER A 545 10.61 -0.61 2.20
N GLY A 546 11.03 0.16 3.20
CA GLY A 546 10.16 1.05 3.98
C GLY A 546 10.16 2.51 3.50
N ASP A 547 9.46 3.39 4.22
CA ASP A 547 9.33 4.81 3.87
C ASP A 547 10.65 5.58 3.81
N TYR A 548 10.58 6.81 3.27
CA TYR A 548 11.66 7.79 3.19
C TYR A 548 12.87 7.35 2.35
N LEU A 549 12.74 6.26 1.59
CA LEU A 549 13.73 5.87 0.60
C LEU A 549 13.98 7.05 -0.36
N GLY A 550 15.25 7.33 -0.64
CA GLY A 550 15.65 8.41 -1.53
C GLY A 550 15.34 9.82 -1.03
N SER A 551 15.02 10.01 0.26
CA SER A 551 14.81 11.36 0.80
C SER A 551 16.10 12.19 0.76
N GLY A 552 16.01 13.40 0.20
CA GLY A 552 17.12 14.37 0.15
C GLY A 552 18.26 14.01 -0.80
N ILE A 553 18.06 13.06 -1.73
CA ILE A 553 19.12 12.70 -2.67
C ILE A 553 19.49 13.86 -3.61
N ASN A 554 20.77 13.90 -3.97
CA ASN A 554 21.37 15.01 -4.69
C ASN A 554 22.50 14.55 -5.64
N GLY A 555 22.13 13.79 -6.67
CA GLY A 555 23.03 13.34 -7.74
C GLY A 555 22.92 11.86 -8.07
N LEU A 556 22.66 11.01 -7.07
CA LEU A 556 22.65 9.57 -7.24
C LEU A 556 21.43 9.03 -8.02
N GLU A 557 21.56 7.78 -8.46
CA GLU A 557 20.52 7.00 -9.11
C GLU A 557 20.01 5.91 -8.15
N ILE A 558 18.69 5.80 -7.98
CA ILE A 558 18.06 4.69 -7.24
C ILE A 558 17.08 3.94 -8.14
N HIS A 559 17.17 2.62 -8.12
CA HIS A 559 16.19 1.70 -8.71
C HIS A 559 15.50 0.92 -7.60
N VAL A 560 14.17 0.98 -7.55
CA VAL A 560 13.33 0.19 -6.66
C VAL A 560 12.69 -0.93 -7.49
N HIS A 561 13.17 -2.16 -7.30
CA HIS A 561 12.74 -3.36 -8.01
C HIS A 561 11.47 -3.94 -7.39
N GLY A 562 10.40 -3.14 -7.41
CA GLY A 562 9.16 -3.40 -6.71
C GLY A 562 8.39 -2.10 -6.44
N ASN A 563 7.65 -2.07 -5.34
CA ASN A 563 6.87 -0.90 -4.93
C ASN A 563 7.69 -0.06 -3.94
N GLY A 564 7.53 1.26 -4.01
CA GLY A 564 8.03 2.16 -2.97
C GLY A 564 6.91 2.52 -1.99
N GLN A 565 7.26 2.69 -0.71
CA GLN A 565 6.31 3.09 0.34
C GLN A 565 6.13 4.61 0.38
N ASP A 566 5.69 5.12 1.53
CA ASP A 566 5.34 6.52 1.69
C ASP A 566 6.59 7.42 1.76
N GLN A 567 6.41 8.69 1.39
CA GLN A 567 7.46 9.72 1.40
C GLN A 567 8.71 9.37 0.58
N LEU A 568 8.57 8.43 -0.35
CA LEU A 568 9.59 8.08 -1.32
C LEU A 568 10.04 9.33 -2.10
N GLY A 569 11.34 9.59 -2.13
CA GLY A 569 11.90 10.72 -2.87
C GLY A 569 11.53 12.09 -2.32
N GLN A 570 11.19 12.18 -1.04
CA GLN A 570 10.97 13.46 -0.36
C GLN A 570 12.19 14.39 -0.56
N ILE A 571 11.94 15.67 -0.84
CA ILE A 571 12.95 16.74 -0.99
C ILE A 571 14.12 16.40 -1.94
N ILE A 572 13.94 15.51 -2.93
CA ILE A 572 14.95 15.23 -3.98
C ILE A 572 15.40 16.53 -4.63
N LYS A 573 16.72 16.71 -4.77
CA LYS A 573 17.29 17.89 -5.41
C LYS A 573 17.64 17.67 -6.89
N ARG A 574 18.27 16.54 -7.19
CA ARG A 574 18.65 16.06 -8.53
C ARG A 574 19.06 14.60 -8.45
N GLY A 575 19.24 13.96 -9.60
CA GLY A 575 19.52 12.52 -9.71
C GLY A 575 18.37 11.80 -10.41
N LYS A 576 18.38 10.47 -10.35
CA LYS A 576 17.37 9.63 -11.00
C LYS A 576 16.73 8.68 -10.00
N LEU A 577 15.41 8.55 -10.03
CA LEU A 577 14.67 7.56 -9.25
C LEU A 577 13.77 6.75 -10.19
N VAL A 578 13.91 5.42 -10.17
CA VAL A 578 13.10 4.51 -10.98
C VAL A 578 12.38 3.53 -10.06
N VAL A 579 11.07 3.38 -10.23
CA VAL A 579 10.24 2.47 -9.45
C VAL A 579 9.51 1.51 -10.40
N HIS A 580 9.76 0.21 -10.24
CA HIS A 580 9.20 -0.86 -11.08
C HIS A 580 7.83 -1.39 -10.59
N GLY A 581 7.15 -0.59 -9.77
CA GLY A 581 5.85 -0.86 -9.16
C GLY A 581 5.12 0.45 -8.82
N ASP A 582 4.25 0.39 -7.82
CA ASP A 582 3.47 1.51 -7.29
C ASP A 582 4.28 2.32 -6.27
N VAL A 583 3.84 3.55 -5.99
CA VAL A 583 4.41 4.43 -4.95
C VAL A 583 3.34 4.87 -3.94
N GLY A 584 3.74 4.95 -2.67
CA GLY A 584 2.88 5.32 -1.54
C GLY A 584 2.51 6.80 -1.45
N GLN A 585 1.92 7.16 -0.32
CA GLN A 585 1.45 8.50 0.02
C GLN A 585 2.59 9.53 0.01
N THR A 586 2.29 10.76 -0.39
CA THR A 586 3.22 11.91 -0.35
C THR A 586 4.55 11.66 -1.07
N PHE A 587 4.51 10.82 -2.11
CA PHE A 587 5.62 10.61 -3.03
C PHE A 587 6.19 11.95 -3.53
N MET A 588 7.50 12.14 -3.45
CA MET A 588 8.21 13.37 -3.82
C MET A 588 7.73 14.65 -3.10
N TYR A 589 7.24 14.52 -1.86
CA TYR A 589 6.92 15.68 -1.01
C TYR A 589 8.06 16.70 -1.00
N GLY A 590 7.76 17.94 -1.38
CA GLY A 590 8.73 19.04 -1.31
C GLY A 590 9.93 18.93 -2.26
N ALA A 591 9.90 18.05 -3.25
CA ALA A 591 10.99 17.84 -4.21
C ALA A 591 11.42 19.15 -4.89
N LYS A 592 12.71 19.28 -5.19
CA LYS A 592 13.34 20.45 -5.83
C LYS A 592 13.75 20.18 -7.29
N GLY A 593 13.86 18.90 -7.67
CA GLY A 593 14.34 18.46 -8.97
C GLY A 593 14.32 16.93 -9.12
N GLY A 594 15.13 16.42 -10.05
CA GLY A 594 15.28 14.99 -10.32
C GLY A 594 14.48 14.51 -11.53
N GLU A 595 14.96 13.43 -12.15
CA GLU A 595 14.27 12.68 -13.21
C GLU A 595 13.70 11.41 -12.60
N VAL A 596 12.38 11.26 -12.60
CA VAL A 596 11.72 10.17 -11.85
C VAL A 596 10.72 9.41 -12.72
N PHE A 597 10.74 8.09 -12.62
CA PHE A 597 9.95 7.19 -13.45
C PHE A 597 9.25 6.15 -12.59
N VAL A 598 7.92 6.06 -12.72
CA VAL A 598 7.09 5.11 -11.97
C VAL A 598 6.30 4.24 -12.94
N LEU A 599 6.47 2.92 -12.84
CA LEU A 599 5.75 1.95 -13.67
C LEU A 599 4.25 1.88 -13.29
N GLY A 600 3.96 1.92 -11.99
CA GLY A 600 2.63 1.74 -11.44
C GLY A 600 1.91 3.05 -11.13
N ASN A 601 1.03 2.96 -10.15
CA ASN A 601 0.20 4.04 -9.63
C ASN A 601 0.94 4.84 -8.56
N ALA A 602 0.46 6.06 -8.33
CA ALA A 602 0.78 6.83 -7.14
C ALA A 602 -0.46 6.97 -6.25
N ALA A 603 -0.28 6.84 -4.93
CA ALA A 603 -1.35 7.01 -3.96
C ALA A 603 -1.75 8.51 -3.78
N GLY A 604 -2.07 8.95 -2.57
CA GLY A 604 -2.48 10.33 -2.31
C GLY A 604 -1.31 11.34 -2.29
N ARG A 605 -1.59 12.58 -2.74
CA ARG A 605 -0.70 13.76 -2.67
C ARG A 605 0.68 13.61 -3.30
N PRO A 606 0.83 12.95 -4.47
CA PRO A 606 2.12 12.90 -5.15
C PRO A 606 2.57 14.30 -5.60
N LEU A 607 3.84 14.61 -5.38
CA LEU A 607 4.49 15.90 -5.66
C LEU A 607 3.94 17.12 -4.90
N ILE A 608 3.27 16.91 -3.76
CA ILE A 608 2.83 18.04 -2.94
C ILE A 608 4.00 18.95 -2.55
N ASN A 609 3.83 20.27 -2.69
CA ASN A 609 4.84 21.29 -2.40
C ASN A 609 6.15 21.16 -3.21
N ALA A 610 6.16 20.40 -4.31
CA ALA A 610 7.34 20.30 -5.15
C ALA A 610 7.58 21.63 -5.91
N VAL A 611 8.85 22.02 -6.02
CA VAL A 611 9.29 23.30 -6.58
C VAL A 611 10.50 23.09 -7.50
N GLY A 612 10.89 24.12 -8.25
CA GLY A 612 12.11 24.05 -9.07
C GLY A 612 11.90 23.21 -10.32
N ARG A 613 12.62 22.09 -10.48
CA ARG A 613 12.71 21.36 -11.77
C ARG A 613 12.42 19.85 -11.73
N PRO A 614 11.48 19.33 -10.92
CA PRO A 614 11.18 17.90 -10.93
C PRO A 614 10.59 17.50 -12.30
N ARG A 615 11.07 16.41 -12.89
CA ARG A 615 10.56 15.84 -14.15
C ARG A 615 10.15 14.41 -13.90
N VAL A 616 8.85 14.13 -13.97
CA VAL A 616 8.30 12.87 -13.48
C VAL A 616 7.42 12.21 -14.54
N VAL A 617 7.55 10.90 -14.73
CA VAL A 617 6.63 10.07 -15.53
C VAL A 617 5.95 9.06 -14.61
N ILE A 618 4.62 9.07 -14.60
CA ILE A 618 3.78 8.10 -13.89
C ILE A 618 2.95 7.35 -14.93
N ASN A 619 3.19 6.05 -15.07
CA ASN A 619 2.50 5.25 -16.09
C ASN A 619 1.10 4.84 -15.67
N GLY A 620 0.89 4.57 -14.37
CA GLY A 620 -0.42 4.26 -13.79
C GLY A 620 -1.31 5.48 -13.59
N ALA A 621 -2.21 5.40 -12.62
CA ALA A 621 -3.06 6.49 -12.17
C ALA A 621 -2.48 7.19 -10.93
N CYS A 622 -3.03 8.37 -10.60
CA CYS A 622 -2.85 9.03 -9.31
C CYS A 622 -4.20 9.11 -8.60
N LEU A 623 -4.26 8.81 -7.30
CA LEU A 623 -5.54 8.77 -6.57
C LEU A 623 -6.12 10.16 -6.31
N ASP A 624 -5.44 11.06 -5.60
CA ASP A 624 -5.93 12.43 -5.34
C ASP A 624 -4.75 13.41 -5.18
N TYR A 625 -5.01 14.71 -5.37
CA TYR A 625 -4.07 15.80 -5.08
C TYR A 625 -2.73 15.72 -5.83
N LEU A 626 -2.75 15.24 -7.09
CA LEU A 626 -1.53 15.22 -7.89
C LEU A 626 -1.04 16.66 -8.11
N ALA A 627 0.20 16.92 -7.70
CA ALA A 627 0.88 18.20 -7.79
C ALA A 627 0.13 19.35 -7.09
N GLU A 628 -0.37 19.08 -5.88
CA GLU A 628 -0.85 20.10 -4.96
C GLU A 628 0.28 21.07 -4.55
N SER A 629 0.01 22.37 -4.56
CA SER A 629 0.97 23.45 -4.28
C SER A 629 2.26 23.32 -5.10
N PHE A 630 2.14 22.93 -6.39
CA PHE A 630 3.26 22.79 -7.29
C PHE A 630 3.79 24.17 -7.73
N MET A 631 5.07 24.44 -7.46
CA MET A 631 5.71 25.73 -7.73
C MET A 631 6.97 25.52 -8.58
N ALA A 632 6.84 24.72 -9.64
CA ALA A 632 7.96 24.24 -10.43
C ALA A 632 8.33 25.14 -11.63
N GLY A 633 7.95 26.42 -11.66
CA GLY A 633 8.30 27.33 -12.76
C GLY A 633 7.79 26.89 -14.14
N ASP A 634 8.24 27.50 -15.23
CA ASP A 634 7.76 27.14 -16.58
C ASP A 634 8.54 25.93 -17.15
N PRO A 635 7.88 24.79 -17.50
CA PRO A 635 8.54 23.63 -18.12
C PRO A 635 9.41 23.97 -19.34
N LEU A 636 9.00 24.95 -20.15
CA LEU A 636 9.73 25.36 -21.36
C LEU A 636 10.98 26.19 -21.05
N ASN A 637 11.09 26.72 -19.83
CA ASN A 637 12.21 27.51 -19.34
C ASN A 637 12.94 26.80 -18.18
N GLY A 638 13.02 25.47 -18.24
CA GLY A 638 13.78 24.66 -17.28
C GLY A 638 13.05 24.36 -15.97
N GLY A 639 11.76 24.69 -15.87
CA GLY A 639 10.88 24.28 -14.80
C GLY A 639 10.52 22.80 -14.82
N GLY A 640 9.77 22.36 -13.81
CA GLY A 640 9.34 20.99 -13.61
C GLY A 640 7.95 20.69 -14.17
N PHE A 641 7.73 19.40 -14.48
CA PHE A 641 6.47 18.89 -15.00
C PHE A 641 6.27 17.41 -14.64
N VAL A 642 5.01 16.96 -14.76
CA VAL A 642 4.62 15.56 -14.61
C VAL A 642 3.99 15.07 -15.91
N ILE A 643 4.34 13.87 -16.36
CA ILE A 643 3.62 13.15 -17.41
C ILE A 643 2.81 12.03 -16.75
N LEU A 644 1.49 12.03 -16.95
CA LEU A 644 0.57 11.02 -16.41
C LEU A 644 -0.04 10.23 -17.57
N ASN A 645 0.30 8.94 -17.69
CA ASN A 645 -0.15 8.12 -18.83
C ASN A 645 -1.48 7.39 -18.59
N GLY A 646 -1.87 7.12 -17.32
CA GLY A 646 -3.15 6.51 -17.00
C GLY A 646 -3.34 5.12 -17.61
N LEU A 647 -2.41 4.20 -17.34
CA LEU A 647 -2.42 2.83 -17.86
C LEU A 647 -2.63 1.80 -16.73
N ALA A 648 -3.31 0.70 -17.04
CA ALA A 648 -3.36 -0.49 -16.19
C ALA A 648 -2.67 -1.66 -16.87
N CYS A 649 -1.87 -2.42 -16.12
CA CYS A 649 -1.35 -3.70 -16.58
C CYS A 649 -2.40 -4.78 -16.38
N GLY A 650 -2.78 -5.49 -17.44
CA GLY A 650 -3.64 -6.67 -17.35
C GLY A 650 -2.89 -7.89 -16.81
N ASP A 651 -3.67 -8.94 -16.51
CA ASP A 651 -3.15 -10.24 -16.04
C ASP A 651 -2.29 -10.97 -17.10
N ASP A 652 -2.39 -10.54 -18.37
CA ASP A 652 -1.58 -10.97 -19.52
C ASP A 652 -0.28 -10.15 -19.70
N GLY A 653 0.02 -9.27 -18.74
CA GLY A 653 1.21 -8.41 -18.77
C GLY A 653 1.14 -7.25 -19.76
N ARG A 654 0.01 -7.02 -20.44
CA ARG A 654 -0.15 -5.93 -21.41
C ARG A 654 -0.75 -4.69 -20.76
N PHE A 655 -0.17 -3.54 -21.07
CA PHE A 655 -0.71 -2.24 -20.64
C PHE A 655 -1.91 -1.84 -21.50
N ARG A 656 -2.95 -1.34 -20.84
CA ARG A 656 -4.17 -0.83 -21.45
C ARG A 656 -4.51 0.55 -20.88
N PRO A 657 -5.03 1.48 -21.68
CA PRO A 657 -5.53 2.75 -21.18
C PRO A 657 -6.63 2.56 -20.13
N LEU A 658 -6.58 3.35 -19.07
CA LEU A 658 -7.71 3.55 -18.17
C LEU A 658 -8.78 4.39 -18.88
N GLU A 659 -10.05 4.11 -18.60
CA GLU A 659 -11.17 4.92 -19.07
C GLU A 659 -11.04 6.38 -18.57
N ARG A 660 -10.61 6.53 -17.31
CA ARG A 660 -10.29 7.81 -16.68
C ARG A 660 -8.81 7.81 -16.29
N PRO A 661 -7.93 8.48 -17.05
CA PRO A 661 -6.50 8.47 -16.77
C PRO A 661 -6.15 9.14 -15.43
N TYR A 662 -7.01 10.05 -14.97
CA TYR A 662 -6.99 10.60 -13.63
C TYR A 662 -8.34 10.37 -12.92
N PRO A 663 -8.44 9.37 -12.03
CA PRO A 663 -9.67 9.08 -11.28
C PRO A 663 -9.87 9.99 -10.07
N GLY A 664 -8.92 10.89 -9.78
CA GLY A 664 -8.90 11.70 -8.58
C GLY A 664 -9.62 13.03 -8.64
N SER A 665 -9.46 13.78 -7.57
CA SER A 665 -9.94 15.13 -7.33
C SER A 665 -8.80 16.06 -6.92
N ASN A 666 -9.06 17.37 -6.96
CA ASN A 666 -8.10 18.41 -6.54
C ASN A 666 -6.76 18.35 -7.29
N LEU A 667 -6.82 17.98 -8.57
CA LEU A 667 -5.68 17.97 -9.48
C LEU A 667 -5.09 19.38 -9.57
N PHE A 668 -3.77 19.46 -9.39
CA PHE A 668 -3.02 20.70 -9.54
C PHE A 668 -3.50 21.82 -8.60
N SER A 669 -4.03 21.42 -7.43
CA SER A 669 -4.56 22.32 -6.40
C SER A 669 -3.52 23.34 -5.95
N LEU A 670 -3.87 24.63 -5.86
CA LEU A 670 -2.97 25.69 -5.34
C LEU A 670 -1.62 25.82 -6.08
N ALA A 671 -1.47 25.23 -7.27
CA ALA A 671 -0.24 25.30 -8.03
C ALA A 671 -0.01 26.71 -8.60
N SER A 672 1.23 27.18 -8.51
CA SER A 672 1.65 28.49 -9.05
C SER A 672 2.68 28.38 -10.17
N GLY A 673 3.13 27.18 -10.50
CA GLY A 673 4.06 26.91 -11.60
C GLY A 673 4.13 25.43 -11.95
N GLY A 674 4.74 25.12 -13.08
CA GLY A 674 4.87 23.78 -13.63
C GLY A 674 3.72 23.43 -14.58
N ALA A 675 3.72 22.18 -15.05
CA ALA A 675 2.61 21.63 -15.81
C ALA A 675 2.43 20.13 -15.55
N ILE A 676 1.22 19.63 -15.81
CA ILE A 676 0.96 18.20 -16.00
C ILE A 676 0.62 17.96 -17.46
N TYR A 677 1.28 16.99 -18.08
CA TYR A 677 0.93 16.46 -19.39
C TYR A 677 0.18 15.15 -19.20
N ILE A 678 -1.14 15.20 -19.27
CA ILE A 678 -2.01 14.06 -19.05
C ILE A 678 -2.38 13.41 -20.37
N ARG A 679 -2.20 12.09 -20.48
CA ARG A 679 -2.66 11.28 -21.61
C ARG A 679 -4.18 11.09 -21.51
N ASP A 680 -4.93 11.99 -22.12
CA ASP A 680 -6.39 12.05 -22.05
C ASP A 680 -7.01 12.27 -23.45
N PRO A 681 -6.92 11.27 -24.34
CA PRO A 681 -7.37 11.40 -25.72
C PRO A 681 -8.88 11.58 -25.86
N HIS A 682 -9.65 11.13 -24.86
CA HIS A 682 -11.12 11.19 -24.85
C HIS A 682 -11.66 12.36 -24.01
N LYS A 683 -10.78 13.19 -23.45
CA LYS A 683 -11.15 14.35 -22.62
C LYS A 683 -12.03 13.96 -21.42
N THR A 684 -11.75 12.83 -20.78
CA THR A 684 -12.51 12.34 -19.62
C THR A 684 -12.09 13.01 -18.32
N THR A 685 -10.94 13.71 -18.29
CA THR A 685 -10.57 14.58 -17.18
C THR A 685 -11.20 15.97 -17.37
N VAL A 686 -11.95 16.42 -16.37
CA VAL A 686 -12.81 17.63 -16.45
C VAL A 686 -12.36 18.75 -15.51
N GLU A 687 -12.89 19.96 -15.70
CA GLU A 687 -12.51 21.15 -14.92
C GLU A 687 -12.89 21.02 -13.44
N GLU A 688 -13.96 20.28 -13.11
CA GLU A 688 -14.41 20.01 -11.75
C GLU A 688 -13.40 19.19 -10.94
N GLN A 689 -12.46 18.51 -11.60
CA GLN A 689 -11.37 17.80 -10.93
C GLN A 689 -10.16 18.71 -10.67
N LEU A 690 -10.10 19.91 -11.25
CA LEU A 690 -9.03 20.89 -11.09
C LEU A 690 -9.34 21.86 -9.96
N ASN A 691 -8.29 22.35 -9.28
CA ASN A 691 -8.44 23.37 -8.24
C ASN A 691 -7.39 24.50 -8.39
N GLY A 692 -7.61 25.41 -9.35
CA GLY A 692 -6.68 26.50 -9.67
C GLY A 692 -5.80 26.27 -10.91
N GLY A 693 -5.93 25.11 -11.56
CA GLY A 693 -5.40 24.83 -12.89
C GLY A 693 -6.42 25.09 -14.01
N GLY A 694 -5.99 24.91 -15.26
CA GLY A 694 -6.85 24.87 -16.44
C GLY A 694 -6.23 24.03 -17.55
N PHE A 695 -7.04 23.60 -18.53
CA PHE A 695 -6.54 22.83 -19.68
C PHE A 695 -6.06 23.71 -20.83
N PHE A 696 -4.93 23.35 -21.41
CA PHE A 696 -4.31 24.00 -22.57
C PHE A 696 -3.96 22.98 -23.66
N PRO A 697 -3.96 23.40 -24.93
CA PRO A 697 -3.43 22.57 -26.02
C PRO A 697 -1.96 22.22 -25.79
N LEU A 698 -1.57 21.01 -26.19
CA LEU A 698 -0.17 20.63 -26.25
C LEU A 698 0.50 21.31 -27.45
N THR A 699 1.66 21.96 -27.22
CA THR A 699 2.46 22.56 -28.30
C THR A 699 3.62 21.66 -28.72
N GLY A 700 4.26 21.96 -29.86
CA GLY A 700 5.49 21.28 -30.26
C GLY A 700 6.66 21.47 -29.27
N ALA A 701 6.72 22.62 -28.60
CA ALA A 701 7.72 22.89 -27.56
C ALA A 701 7.46 22.05 -26.30
N ASP A 702 6.19 21.87 -25.91
CA ASP A 702 5.82 20.94 -24.83
C ASP A 702 6.24 19.50 -25.19
N TRP A 703 5.97 19.06 -26.42
CA TRP A 703 6.38 17.73 -26.86
C TRP A 703 7.90 17.54 -26.85
N ALA A 704 8.67 18.57 -27.24
CA ALA A 704 10.13 18.52 -27.24
C ALA A 704 10.73 18.30 -25.83
N VAL A 705 10.07 18.78 -24.77
CA VAL A 705 10.51 18.51 -23.39
C VAL A 705 10.00 17.17 -22.85
N MET A 706 8.86 16.68 -23.36
CA MET A 706 8.28 15.39 -22.96
C MET A 706 8.99 14.19 -23.58
N LEU A 707 9.32 14.26 -24.88
CA LEU A 707 9.79 13.12 -25.66
C LEU A 707 11.01 12.41 -25.03
N PRO A 708 12.07 13.10 -24.57
CA PRO A 708 13.21 12.42 -23.93
C PRO A 708 12.82 11.65 -22.66
N MET A 709 11.84 12.15 -21.89
CA MET A 709 11.32 11.45 -20.72
C MET A 709 10.54 10.19 -21.14
N LEU A 710 9.76 10.27 -22.22
CA LEU A 710 9.00 9.12 -22.72
C LEU A 710 9.91 8.05 -23.36
N GLU A 711 11.00 8.45 -24.01
CA GLU A 711 12.00 7.51 -24.55
C GLU A 711 12.78 6.79 -23.42
N GLU A 712 13.14 7.49 -22.35
CA GLU A 712 13.73 6.87 -21.18
C GLU A 712 12.72 5.94 -20.47
N ASN A 713 11.46 6.35 -20.40
CA ASN A 713 10.37 5.52 -19.88
C ASN A 713 10.20 4.22 -20.69
N GLU A 714 10.26 4.30 -22.03
CA GLU A 714 10.26 3.14 -22.92
C GLU A 714 11.46 2.22 -22.64
N ARG A 715 12.66 2.80 -22.50
CA ARG A 715 13.88 2.03 -22.19
C ARG A 715 13.76 1.30 -20.84
N LEU A 716 13.21 1.95 -19.82
CA LEU A 716 13.07 1.40 -18.47
C LEU A 716 11.98 0.31 -18.41
N PHE A 717 10.80 0.60 -18.97
CA PHE A 717 9.59 -0.19 -18.71
C PHE A 717 9.06 -0.96 -19.91
N GLY A 718 9.47 -0.61 -21.13
CA GLY A 718 8.99 -1.24 -22.37
C GLY A 718 7.63 -0.74 -22.83
N ILE A 719 7.19 0.41 -22.34
CA ILE A 719 5.98 1.08 -22.80
C ILE A 719 6.41 2.03 -23.90
N SER A 720 6.18 1.65 -25.16
CA SER A 720 6.70 2.42 -26.28
C SER A 720 5.98 3.76 -26.45
N VAL A 721 6.70 4.78 -26.93
CA VAL A 721 6.09 6.07 -27.29
C VAL A 721 4.98 5.87 -28.33
N ASP A 722 5.16 4.90 -29.23
CA ASP A 722 4.19 4.55 -30.25
C ASP A 722 2.91 3.94 -29.67
N ASP A 723 3.02 3.08 -28.66
CA ASP A 723 1.86 2.54 -27.94
C ASP A 723 1.12 3.65 -27.19
N LEU A 724 1.85 4.56 -26.55
CA LEU A 724 1.26 5.72 -25.87
C LEU A 724 0.48 6.62 -26.84
N LEU A 725 1.00 6.82 -28.06
CA LEU A 725 0.36 7.63 -29.10
C LEU A 725 -0.73 6.88 -29.88
N THR A 726 -0.88 5.57 -29.66
CA THR A 726 -1.92 4.76 -30.31
C THR A 726 -3.23 4.84 -29.51
N VAL A 727 -4.29 5.30 -30.18
CA VAL A 727 -5.63 5.46 -29.62
C VAL A 727 -6.62 4.79 -30.57
N ASP A 728 -7.44 3.89 -30.04
CA ASP A 728 -8.40 3.08 -30.80
C ASP A 728 -7.75 2.34 -32.00
N GLY A 729 -6.55 1.80 -31.76
CA GLY A 729 -5.77 1.07 -32.77
C GLY A 729 -5.14 1.94 -33.87
N LYS A 730 -5.19 3.27 -33.75
CA LYS A 730 -4.58 4.19 -34.72
C LYS A 730 -3.56 5.09 -34.03
N LYS A 731 -2.36 5.18 -34.61
CA LYS A 731 -1.35 6.16 -34.19
C LYS A 731 -1.88 7.58 -34.40
N ARG A 732 -1.85 8.39 -33.35
CA ARG A 732 -2.30 9.78 -33.34
C ARG A 732 -1.10 10.70 -33.14
N ARG A 733 -1.30 11.98 -33.47
CA ARG A 733 -0.32 13.03 -33.17
C ARG A 733 -0.37 13.36 -31.67
N PRO A 734 0.76 13.74 -31.03
CA PRO A 734 0.81 14.02 -29.60
C PRO A 734 -0.28 14.98 -29.09
N GLU A 735 -0.59 16.02 -29.85
CA GLU A 735 -1.60 17.04 -29.52
C GLU A 735 -3.05 16.51 -29.52
N MET A 736 -3.28 15.31 -30.07
CA MET A 736 -4.58 14.62 -30.01
C MET A 736 -4.64 13.58 -28.88
N VAL A 737 -3.53 13.35 -28.18
CA VAL A 737 -3.39 12.31 -27.15
C VAL A 737 -3.17 12.91 -25.77
N TYR A 738 -2.33 13.94 -25.68
CA TYR A 738 -2.01 14.61 -24.43
C TYR A 738 -2.65 15.98 -24.33
N ARG A 739 -3.04 16.34 -23.11
CA ARG A 739 -3.50 17.69 -22.73
C ARG A 739 -2.53 18.26 -21.70
N LYS A 740 -2.34 19.58 -21.73
CA LYS A 740 -1.55 20.29 -20.73
C LYS A 740 -2.49 20.83 -19.65
N VAL A 741 -2.16 20.59 -18.39
CA VAL A 741 -2.74 21.27 -17.23
C VAL A 741 -1.69 22.23 -16.68
N ALA A 742 -2.04 23.49 -16.49
CA ALA A 742 -1.15 24.52 -15.97
C ALA A 742 -1.93 25.56 -15.13
N PRO A 743 -1.25 26.43 -14.35
CA PRO A 743 -1.96 27.39 -13.48
C PRO A 743 -2.80 28.37 -14.31
N ALA A 744 -4.06 28.61 -13.90
CA ALA A 744 -4.99 29.46 -14.65
C ALA A 744 -4.48 30.91 -14.84
N ASN A 745 -3.78 31.47 -13.84
CA ASN A 745 -3.27 32.85 -13.88
C ASN A 745 -2.14 33.07 -14.91
N LEU A 746 -1.44 32.02 -15.35
CA LEU A 746 -0.45 32.11 -16.43
C LEU A 746 -1.10 32.32 -17.80
N ALA A 747 -2.36 31.91 -17.98
CA ALA A 747 -3.12 32.12 -19.21
C ALA A 747 -3.41 33.60 -19.48
N VAL A 748 -3.71 34.37 -18.43
CA VAL A 748 -3.98 35.81 -18.53
C VAL A 748 -2.70 36.57 -18.93
N LEU A 749 -1.54 36.15 -18.41
CA LEU A 749 -0.24 36.72 -18.77
C LEU A 749 0.19 36.34 -20.20
N ALA A 750 -0.13 35.13 -20.67
CA ALA A 750 0.14 34.69 -22.04
C ALA A 750 -0.79 35.37 -23.07
N ALA A 751 -2.07 35.56 -22.74
CA ALA A 751 -3.04 36.28 -23.56
C ALA A 751 -2.70 37.78 -23.69
N ASN A 752 -2.16 38.40 -22.63
CA ASN A 752 -1.73 39.80 -22.67
C ASN A 752 -0.43 39.99 -23.49
N LYS A 753 0.46 39.00 -23.55
CA LYS A 753 1.67 39.06 -24.39
C LYS A 753 1.36 39.00 -25.89
N SER A 754 0.37 38.21 -26.32
CA SER A 754 0.00 38.14 -27.75
C SER A 754 -0.71 39.41 -28.23
N THR A 755 -1.43 40.12 -27.36
CA THR A 755 -1.98 41.44 -27.70
C THR A 755 -0.90 42.51 -27.83
N ASP A 756 0.15 42.51 -27.00
CA ASP A 756 1.26 43.46 -27.10
C ASP A 756 2.15 43.24 -28.34
N GLU A 757 2.40 41.99 -28.75
CA GLU A 757 3.16 41.72 -29.98
C GLU A 757 2.39 42.10 -31.26
N SER A 758 1.05 42.02 -31.25
CA SER A 758 0.22 42.51 -32.36
C SER A 758 0.14 44.04 -32.44
N ALA A 759 0.32 44.74 -31.31
CA ALA A 759 0.41 46.20 -31.27
C ALA A 759 1.79 46.70 -31.75
N ALA A 760 2.87 45.99 -31.43
CA ALA A 760 4.24 46.34 -31.84
C ALA A 760 4.56 46.04 -33.33
N ALA A 761 3.75 45.21 -34.01
CA ALA A 761 3.85 44.97 -35.45
C ALA A 761 3.02 45.95 -36.30
N ALA A 762 2.27 46.86 -35.64
CA ALA A 762 1.43 47.87 -36.26
C ALA A 762 1.96 49.32 -36.10
N GLU A 763 3.15 49.49 -35.51
CA GLU A 763 3.98 50.70 -35.54
C GLU A 763 5.20 50.48 -36.44
#